data_AF-A0A0D9WNK6-F1
#
_entry.id   AF-A0A0D9WNK6-F1
#
_cell.length_a   1.000
_cell.length_b   1.000
_cell.length_c   1.000
_cell.angle_alpha   90.00
_cell.angle_beta   90.00
_cell.angle_gamma   90.00
#
_symmetry.space_group_name_H-M   'P 1'
#
loop_
_entity.id
_entity.type
_entity.pdbx_description
1 polymer ?
#
loop_
_entity_poly.entity_id
_entity_poly.type
_entity_poly.pdbx_seq_one_letter_code
_entity_poly.pdbx_strand_id
1 'polypeptide(L)'
;MKKWHRAFVIVSLFIILMLRYVILDSPLAEKSLQYVFQQNSTTPLHWLDVPNPPAVQNPQNISQVISTELLASNLSITRNLSDIELQSLHSWNHLKNLVSHAHILPDGVEAIKEAGVAWRKLNAALEYEQSVVSVNGSTQQKSKEKQCPYSIRRMNATRLGDRFVLKIPCGLIQGSSITIIGTPGGLMGNFKIELTGATVPGEPDPPIVLHYNVRLLGDKLTEDPVIVQNTWTIADDWGPEYRCPSPDSDVKDTAKVDDLEKCGSMVGNDKKQAWDTKLNSNVSSIQSAWKKNAEPRKYFPFREGYLAIAILRVGAQGIHMTVDGKHVTSFAFREDLEPGFVGEVRIAGDIKLLSVIASGLPTTEDFEHVTDLEILKAPPVPMDKPLDLFIGIFSTANNFKHRMAVRRTWMQYDAVRSGKAVVRFFVGLTNVLSAKYVMKTDDDAFVRVDEILSSLDRVNISHGLLYGRVDSDSQPHRDPYSKWYITPEEWPEESYPPWAHGPGYIVSQDIAKEVYRKHKRGELKMFKLEDVAMGIWINEMKKDGLDVKYENDGRILVEGCEEGYVVAHYQEPRDMLCLWDKFLKTKRGRCCKEPSGGMRRPGEEAAAHRANHEREALHHVELATELPTDSIKQYVF
;
A
#
# COMPACT_ATOMS: atom_id res chain seq x y z
N MET A 1 -29.24 -73.66 -3.51
CA MET A 1 -28.06 -72.84 -3.15
C MET A 1 -28.42 -71.36 -2.98
N LYS A 2 -29.32 -70.99 -2.05
CA LYS A 2 -29.69 -69.57 -1.78
C LYS A 2 -29.75 -69.19 -0.29
N LYS A 3 -29.43 -70.12 0.63
CA LYS A 3 -29.42 -69.86 2.08
C LYS A 3 -28.04 -69.53 2.67
N TRP A 4 -26.95 -69.84 1.96
CA TRP A 4 -25.58 -69.64 2.46
C TRP A 4 -25.04 -68.22 2.31
N HIS A 5 -25.49 -67.45 1.33
CA HIS A 5 -25.00 -66.08 1.12
C HIS A 5 -25.54 -65.07 2.13
N ARG A 6 -26.75 -65.27 2.66
CA ARG A 6 -27.28 -64.41 3.74
C ARG A 6 -26.56 -64.63 5.07
N ALA A 7 -26.18 -65.87 5.39
CA ALA A 7 -25.40 -66.16 6.59
C ALA A 7 -24.00 -65.56 6.51
N PHE A 8 -23.35 -65.61 5.34
CA PHE A 8 -22.00 -65.06 5.18
C PHE A 8 -21.94 -63.53 5.32
N VAL A 9 -22.94 -62.82 4.80
CA VAL A 9 -23.02 -61.35 4.92
C VAL A 9 -23.28 -60.92 6.36
N ILE A 10 -24.13 -61.65 7.10
CA ILE A 10 -24.41 -61.36 8.52
C ILE A 10 -23.16 -61.61 9.37
N VAL A 11 -22.43 -62.71 9.14
CA VAL A 11 -21.18 -63.00 9.86
C VAL A 11 -20.12 -61.95 9.56
N SER A 12 -20.00 -61.50 8.31
CA SER A 12 -19.03 -60.45 7.93
C SER A 12 -19.34 -59.10 8.58
N LEU A 13 -20.62 -58.69 8.61
CA LEU A 13 -21.05 -57.48 9.31
C LEU A 13 -20.85 -57.57 10.83
N PHE A 14 -21.06 -58.75 11.42
CA PHE A 14 -20.83 -58.98 12.85
C PHE A 14 -19.33 -58.93 13.21
N ILE A 15 -18.46 -59.45 12.34
CA ILE A 15 -17.00 -59.34 12.50
C ILE A 15 -16.53 -57.88 12.40
N ILE A 16 -17.08 -57.08 11.47
CA ILE A 16 -16.74 -55.66 11.33
C ILE A 16 -17.23 -54.85 12.55
N LEU A 17 -18.41 -55.14 13.08
CA LEU A 17 -18.93 -54.51 14.29
C LEU A 17 -18.11 -54.89 15.54
N MET A 18 -17.68 -56.16 15.65
CA MET A 18 -16.78 -56.59 16.71
C MET A 18 -15.39 -55.95 16.59
N LEU A 19 -14.84 -55.80 15.38
CA LEU A 19 -13.59 -55.07 15.16
C LEU A 19 -13.72 -53.59 15.52
N ARG A 20 -14.84 -52.94 15.20
CA ARG A 20 -15.10 -51.56 15.65
C ARG A 20 -15.23 -51.47 17.16
N TYR A 21 -15.92 -52.40 17.80
CA TYR A 21 -16.08 -52.43 19.26
C TYR A 21 -14.73 -52.65 19.96
N VAL A 22 -13.90 -53.58 19.47
CA VAL A 22 -12.57 -53.84 20.03
C VAL A 22 -11.60 -52.67 19.82
N ILE A 23 -11.74 -51.90 18.72
CA ILE A 23 -10.91 -50.71 18.48
C ILE A 23 -11.36 -49.49 19.31
N LEU A 24 -12.67 -49.36 19.59
CA LEU A 24 -13.20 -48.23 20.38
C LEU A 24 -13.15 -48.44 21.89
N ASP A 25 -13.16 -49.69 22.38
CA ASP A 25 -13.25 -49.99 23.82
C ASP A 25 -12.02 -50.72 24.41
N SER A 26 -10.91 -50.83 23.66
CA SER A 26 -9.67 -51.41 24.20
C SER A 26 -8.80 -50.35 24.91
N PRO A 27 -8.50 -50.52 26.22
CA PRO A 27 -7.66 -49.60 27.00
C PRO A 27 -6.15 -49.77 26.70
N LEU A 28 -5.79 -50.28 25.52
CA LEU A 28 -4.42 -50.57 25.09
C LEU A 28 -3.87 -49.58 24.07
N ALA A 29 -4.71 -48.70 23.49
CA ALA A 29 -4.25 -47.62 22.62
C ALA A 29 -3.70 -46.40 23.39
N GLU A 30 -3.99 -46.29 24.69
CA GLU A 30 -3.54 -45.16 25.53
C GLU A 30 -2.13 -45.39 26.14
N LYS A 31 -1.64 -46.63 26.24
CA LYS A 31 -0.35 -46.93 26.89
C LYS A 31 0.87 -46.96 25.97
N SER A 32 0.71 -46.94 24.64
CA SER A 32 1.84 -46.96 23.70
C SER A 32 2.38 -45.56 23.33
N LEU A 33 1.63 -44.49 23.62
CA LEU A 33 2.06 -43.11 23.34
C LEU A 33 2.78 -42.43 24.52
N GLN A 34 2.80 -43.05 25.70
CA GLN A 34 3.48 -42.53 26.90
C GLN A 34 4.90 -43.06 27.11
N TYR A 35 5.40 -44.00 26.29
CA TYR A 35 6.74 -44.59 26.48
C TYR A 35 7.87 -43.93 25.67
N VAL A 36 7.61 -42.86 24.91
CA VAL A 36 8.66 -42.19 24.09
C VAL A 36 9.18 -40.88 24.70
N PHE A 37 8.53 -40.33 25.73
CA PHE A 37 8.96 -39.07 26.33
C PHE A 37 9.00 -39.12 27.87
N GLN A 38 9.93 -39.90 28.43
CA GLN A 38 10.57 -39.57 29.70
C GLN A 38 11.78 -40.48 29.98
N GLN A 39 12.98 -40.02 29.67
CA GLN A 39 14.08 -40.17 30.63
C GLN A 39 15.18 -39.13 30.41
N ASN A 40 15.38 -38.37 31.49
CA ASN A 40 16.41 -37.38 31.71
C ASN A 40 17.82 -38.01 31.70
N SER A 41 18.75 -37.31 31.05
CA SER A 41 20.14 -37.05 31.46
C SER A 41 20.85 -38.02 32.42
N THR A 42 21.91 -38.69 31.93
CA THR A 42 23.29 -38.60 32.47
C THR A 42 24.29 -39.25 31.47
N THR A 43 25.42 -38.58 31.28
CA THR A 43 26.58 -38.81 30.37
C THR A 43 27.45 -40.02 30.76
N PRO A 44 28.56 -40.38 30.05
CA PRO A 44 29.04 -40.08 28.69
C PRO A 44 29.48 -41.31 27.85
N LEU A 45 29.53 -41.15 26.52
CA LEU A 45 30.15 -42.08 25.58
C LEU A 45 31.68 -42.04 25.68
N HIS A 46 32.28 -43.20 25.96
CA HIS A 46 33.71 -43.47 25.78
C HIS A 46 33.88 -44.34 24.52
N TRP A 47 34.96 -44.10 23.77
CA TRP A 47 35.43 -44.78 22.55
C TRP A 47 34.81 -44.34 21.22
N LEU A 48 35.52 -43.44 20.55
CA LEU A 48 36.30 -43.80 19.36
C LEU A 48 37.50 -42.85 19.25
N ASP A 49 38.59 -43.26 19.88
CA ASP A 49 39.94 -42.80 19.53
C ASP A 49 40.30 -43.34 18.14
N VAL A 50 40.60 -42.43 17.20
CA VAL A 50 41.53 -42.71 16.09
C VAL A 50 42.40 -41.45 15.91
N PRO A 51 43.73 -41.58 15.88
CA PRO A 51 44.65 -40.46 16.02
C PRO A 51 44.88 -39.74 14.69
N ASN A 52 44.88 -38.40 14.69
CA ASN A 52 45.45 -37.59 13.63
C ASN A 52 46.57 -36.67 14.18
N PRO A 53 47.56 -36.29 13.35
CA PRO A 53 48.86 -35.75 13.76
C PRO A 53 48.78 -34.30 14.28
N PRO A 54 49.85 -33.76 14.91
CA PRO A 54 49.77 -32.54 15.68
C PRO A 54 49.70 -31.28 14.82
N ALA A 55 48.84 -30.38 15.30
CA ALA A 55 48.90 -28.92 15.26
C ALA A 55 49.73 -28.22 14.18
N VAL A 56 49.05 -27.37 13.41
CA VAL A 56 49.60 -26.06 13.04
C VAL A 56 48.71 -24.99 13.66
N GLN A 57 49.24 -24.35 14.70
CA GLN A 57 48.69 -23.12 15.25
C GLN A 57 48.92 -21.98 14.23
N ASN A 58 47.90 -21.17 13.99
CA ASN A 58 48.13 -19.73 13.89
C ASN A 58 46.93 -18.98 14.50
N PRO A 59 47.15 -17.99 15.39
CA PRO A 59 46.12 -17.41 16.23
C PRO A 59 45.55 -16.12 15.62
N GLN A 60 44.26 -15.88 15.87
CA GLN A 60 43.64 -14.57 16.18
C GLN A 60 42.19 -14.55 15.68
N ASN A 61 41.27 -14.98 16.54
CA ASN A 61 40.25 -14.08 17.10
C ASN A 61 39.42 -14.86 18.11
N ILE A 62 39.57 -14.48 19.38
CA ILE A 62 38.76 -14.95 20.49
C ILE A 62 37.33 -14.44 20.22
N SER A 63 36.44 -15.33 19.80
CA SER A 63 35.00 -15.04 19.85
C SER A 63 34.61 -14.94 21.33
N GLN A 64 34.19 -13.76 21.74
CA GLN A 64 33.56 -13.54 23.05
C GLN A 64 32.42 -14.55 23.20
N VAL A 65 32.58 -15.50 24.13
CA VAL A 65 31.51 -16.36 24.58
C VAL A 65 30.47 -15.47 25.27
N ILE A 66 29.38 -15.17 24.58
CA ILE A 66 28.24 -14.44 25.15
C ILE A 66 27.63 -15.35 26.21
N SER A 67 27.70 -14.93 27.48
CA SER A 67 27.14 -15.71 28.59
C SER A 67 25.61 -15.80 28.45
N THR A 68 25.10 -17.03 28.40
CA THR A 68 23.67 -17.36 28.37
C THR A 68 22.94 -16.91 29.65
N GLU A 69 23.66 -16.65 30.73
CA GLU A 69 23.12 -16.07 31.97
C GLU A 69 22.77 -14.59 31.79
N LEU A 70 23.55 -13.83 31.03
CA LEU A 70 23.29 -12.39 30.77
C LEU A 70 22.05 -12.19 29.88
N LEU A 71 21.76 -13.15 28.99
CA LEU A 71 20.54 -13.17 28.17
C LEU A 71 19.31 -13.63 28.97
N ALA A 72 19.49 -14.53 29.94
CA ALA A 72 18.42 -15.00 30.81
C ALA A 72 18.04 -13.96 31.88
N SER A 73 19.01 -13.22 32.43
CA SER A 73 18.75 -12.12 33.36
C SER A 73 17.92 -11.01 32.70
N ASN A 74 18.10 -10.77 31.40
CA ASN A 74 17.33 -9.80 30.62
C ASN A 74 15.85 -10.17 30.41
N LEU A 75 15.43 -11.37 30.83
CA LEU A 75 14.05 -11.86 30.74
C LEU A 75 13.35 -11.93 32.12
N SER A 76 14.02 -11.50 33.19
CA SER A 76 13.46 -11.52 34.55
C SER A 76 12.39 -10.42 34.68
N ILE A 77 11.17 -10.81 35.07
CA ILE A 77 9.99 -9.93 35.18
C ILE A 77 9.60 -9.76 36.66
N THR A 78 9.33 -8.52 37.08
CA THR A 78 8.89 -8.12 38.43
C THR A 78 7.36 -8.02 38.60
N ARG A 79 6.59 -8.79 37.82
CA ARG A 79 5.12 -8.72 37.82
C ARG A 79 4.47 -10.11 37.69
N ASN A 80 3.27 -10.25 38.27
CA ASN A 80 2.40 -11.41 38.06
C ASN A 80 1.85 -11.40 36.62
N LEU A 81 2.14 -12.47 35.88
CA LEU A 81 1.73 -12.68 34.49
C LEU A 81 0.47 -13.54 34.41
N SER A 82 -0.30 -13.36 33.33
CA SER A 82 -1.38 -14.29 32.97
C SER A 82 -0.83 -15.60 32.41
N ASP A 83 -1.63 -16.67 32.45
CA ASP A 83 -1.23 -18.01 31.98
C ASP A 83 -0.78 -18.02 30.51
N ILE A 84 -1.37 -17.15 29.67
CA ILE A 84 -1.03 -17.02 28.24
C ILE A 84 0.35 -16.36 28.05
N GLU A 85 0.67 -15.36 28.88
CA GLU A 85 1.97 -14.68 28.86
C GLU A 85 3.06 -15.63 29.36
N LEU A 86 2.76 -16.43 30.39
CA LEU A 86 3.63 -17.48 30.90
C LEU A 86 3.96 -18.53 29.83
N GLN A 87 2.97 -18.91 29.01
CA GLN A 87 3.14 -19.87 27.93
C GLN A 87 4.03 -19.32 26.80
N SER A 88 3.97 -18.02 26.51
CA SER A 88 4.87 -17.36 25.55
C SER A 88 6.31 -17.27 26.08
N LEU A 89 6.49 -17.08 27.40
CA LEU A 89 7.81 -17.17 28.06
C LEU A 89 8.40 -18.58 28.03
N HIS A 90 7.58 -19.63 28.06
CA HIS A 90 8.06 -21.00 27.89
C HIS A 90 8.65 -21.23 26.49
N SER A 91 8.05 -20.65 25.44
CA SER A 91 8.63 -20.67 24.09
C SER A 91 10.01 -20.00 24.02
N TRP A 92 10.21 -18.91 24.78
CA TRP A 92 11.53 -18.26 24.91
C TRP A 92 12.58 -19.16 25.56
N ASN A 93 12.19 -19.95 26.57
CA ASN A 93 13.10 -20.92 27.19
C ASN A 93 13.55 -22.01 26.20
N HIS A 94 12.72 -22.38 25.22
CA HIS A 94 13.12 -23.30 24.15
C HIS A 94 14.07 -22.63 23.13
N LEU A 95 13.86 -21.34 22.81
CA LEU A 95 14.75 -20.57 21.93
C LEU A 95 16.13 -20.33 22.54
N LYS A 96 16.24 -20.30 23.88
CA LYS A 96 17.52 -20.16 24.60
C LYS A 96 18.55 -21.23 24.19
N ASN A 97 18.10 -22.45 23.86
CA ASN A 97 18.97 -23.55 23.42
C ASN A 97 19.52 -23.37 21.99
N LEU A 98 18.95 -22.45 21.19
CA LEU A 98 19.49 -22.11 19.87
C LEU A 98 20.71 -21.18 19.98
N VAL A 99 20.77 -20.36 21.04
CA VAL A 99 21.89 -19.44 21.30
C VAL A 99 23.19 -20.20 21.57
N SER A 100 23.13 -21.36 22.22
CA SER A 100 24.32 -22.20 22.45
C SER A 100 24.88 -22.83 21.18
N HIS A 101 24.15 -22.77 20.05
CA HIS A 101 24.55 -23.25 18.73
C HIS A 101 24.84 -22.09 17.75
N ALA A 102 25.16 -20.91 18.28
CA ALA A 102 25.41 -19.64 17.56
C ALA A 102 26.37 -19.73 16.34
N HIS A 103 27.27 -20.70 16.33
CA HIS A 103 28.22 -20.97 15.25
C HIS A 103 27.56 -21.49 13.96
N ILE A 104 26.31 -21.97 14.03
CA ILE A 104 25.54 -22.52 12.88
C ILE A 104 24.51 -21.51 12.35
N LEU A 105 24.16 -20.48 13.13
CA LEU A 105 23.11 -19.50 12.83
C LEU A 105 23.59 -18.06 13.11
N PRO A 106 24.51 -17.52 12.29
CA PRO A 106 25.08 -16.19 12.53
C PRO A 106 24.01 -15.08 12.60
N ASP A 107 23.00 -15.12 11.72
CA ASP A 107 21.88 -14.16 11.73
C ASP A 107 20.85 -14.44 12.82
N GLY A 108 20.78 -15.69 13.31
CA GLY A 108 19.86 -16.09 14.37
C GLY A 108 20.24 -15.49 15.72
N VAL A 109 21.53 -15.30 15.98
CA VAL A 109 22.02 -14.67 17.22
C VAL A 109 21.61 -13.19 17.26
N GLU A 110 21.74 -12.47 16.14
CA GLU A 110 21.37 -11.07 16.07
C GLU A 110 19.85 -10.88 16.17
N ALA A 111 19.07 -11.74 15.50
CA ALA A 111 17.60 -11.76 15.63
C ALA A 111 17.13 -11.98 17.08
N ILE A 112 17.80 -12.85 17.85
CA ILE A 112 17.47 -13.10 19.26
C ILE A 112 17.81 -11.87 20.13
N LYS A 113 18.92 -11.17 19.85
CA LYS A 113 19.25 -9.91 20.54
C LYS A 113 18.23 -8.82 20.25
N GLU A 114 17.88 -8.63 18.99
CA GLU A 114 16.88 -7.64 18.56
C GLU A 114 15.52 -7.92 19.21
N ALA A 115 15.10 -9.18 19.26
CA ALA A 115 13.86 -9.56 19.91
C ALA A 115 13.91 -9.33 21.44
N GLY A 116 15.06 -9.54 22.09
CA GLY A 116 15.27 -9.18 23.49
C GLY A 116 15.22 -7.67 23.75
N VAL A 117 15.67 -6.83 22.81
CA VAL A 117 15.52 -5.37 22.88
C VAL A 117 14.05 -4.96 22.70
N ALA A 118 13.35 -5.55 21.73
CA ALA A 118 11.93 -5.30 21.49
C ALA A 118 11.06 -5.66 22.70
N TRP A 119 11.35 -6.79 23.36
CA TRP A 119 10.65 -7.24 24.57
C TRP A 119 10.77 -6.23 25.73
N ARG A 120 11.96 -5.64 25.94
CA ARG A 120 12.16 -4.60 26.97
C ARG A 120 11.37 -3.33 26.67
N LYS A 121 11.35 -2.90 25.40
CA LYS A 121 10.58 -1.72 24.99
C LYS A 121 9.08 -1.94 25.23
N LEU A 122 8.58 -3.14 24.94
CA LEU A 122 7.19 -3.51 25.20
C LEU A 122 6.88 -3.49 26.71
N ASN A 123 7.72 -4.10 27.54
CA ASN A 123 7.49 -4.11 29.00
C ASN A 123 7.52 -2.71 29.61
N ALA A 124 8.45 -1.84 29.18
CA ALA A 124 8.51 -0.46 29.63
C ALA A 124 7.26 0.35 29.22
N ALA A 125 6.71 0.10 28.02
CA ALA A 125 5.47 0.74 27.57
C ALA A 125 4.25 0.26 28.38
N LEU A 126 4.19 -1.03 28.73
CA LEU A 126 3.10 -1.59 29.53
C LEU A 126 3.13 -1.14 31.00
N GLU A 127 4.31 -0.95 31.59
CA GLU A 127 4.45 -0.36 32.93
C GLU A 127 3.99 1.12 32.94
N TYR A 128 4.25 1.86 31.86
CA TYR A 128 3.78 3.23 31.68
C TYR A 128 2.25 3.30 31.61
N GLU A 129 1.59 2.46 30.80
CA GLU A 129 0.12 2.42 30.72
C GLU A 129 -0.55 2.08 32.06
N GLN A 130 0.07 1.22 32.86
CA GLN A 130 -0.50 0.81 34.16
C GLN A 130 -0.44 1.92 35.21
N SER A 131 0.59 2.76 35.16
CA SER A 131 0.71 3.95 36.00
C SER A 131 -0.37 4.99 35.66
N VAL A 132 -0.72 5.13 34.37
CA VAL A 132 -1.74 6.07 33.88
C VAL A 132 -3.17 5.60 34.22
N VAL A 133 -3.41 4.28 34.20
CA VAL A 133 -4.73 3.71 34.55
C VAL A 133 -5.08 3.87 36.03
N SER A 134 -4.08 4.01 36.91
CA SER A 134 -4.32 4.16 38.36
C SER A 134 -4.78 5.56 38.81
N VAL A 135 -4.70 6.57 37.95
CA VAL A 135 -5.00 7.97 38.32
C VAL A 135 -6.39 8.45 37.88
N ASN A 136 -6.98 7.89 36.82
CA ASN A 136 -8.27 8.36 36.28
C ASN A 136 -9.39 7.33 36.41
N GLY A 137 -9.71 6.98 37.66
CA GLY A 137 -10.94 6.28 37.99
C GLY A 137 -12.09 7.24 38.27
N SER A 138 -12.71 7.84 37.23
CA SER A 138 -14.15 8.18 37.26
C SER A 138 -14.67 8.70 35.92
N THR A 139 -15.64 7.96 35.36
CA THR A 139 -16.79 8.43 34.54
C THR A 139 -16.57 9.49 33.45
N GLN A 140 -16.55 9.05 32.18
CA GLN A 140 -17.37 9.67 31.15
C GLN A 140 -17.65 8.69 30.00
N GLN A 141 -18.91 8.29 29.91
CA GLN A 141 -19.48 7.50 28.83
C GLN A 141 -19.70 8.43 27.61
N LYS A 142 -18.63 8.70 26.86
CA LYS A 142 -18.68 9.33 25.54
C LYS A 142 -18.70 8.23 24.47
N SER A 143 -19.45 8.48 23.40
CA SER A 143 -19.59 7.65 22.19
C SER A 143 -18.30 6.93 21.83
N LYS A 144 -18.35 5.60 21.64
CA LYS A 144 -17.22 4.79 21.17
C LYS A 144 -16.73 5.31 19.81
N GLU A 145 -15.73 6.17 19.83
CA GLU A 145 -14.89 6.43 18.66
C GLU A 145 -14.31 5.10 18.18
N LYS A 146 -14.35 4.85 16.86
CA LYS A 146 -13.72 3.68 16.26
C LYS A 146 -12.21 3.84 16.40
N GLN A 147 -11.64 3.26 17.45
CA GLN A 147 -10.20 3.21 17.64
C GLN A 147 -9.56 2.49 16.44
N CYS A 148 -8.48 3.06 15.89
CA CYS A 148 -7.69 2.50 14.78
C CYS A 148 -6.44 1.78 15.33
N PRO A 149 -6.53 0.49 15.70
CA PRO A 149 -5.38 -0.24 16.22
C PRO A 149 -4.39 -0.57 15.10
N TYR A 150 -3.08 -0.45 15.39
CA TYR A 150 -1.99 -0.84 14.47
C TYR A 150 -2.06 -2.31 14.03
N SER A 151 -2.62 -3.18 14.89
CA SER A 151 -2.82 -4.59 14.58
C SER A 151 -4.13 -5.11 15.17
N ILE A 152 -4.78 -6.02 14.45
CA ILE A 152 -6.00 -6.70 14.85
C ILE A 152 -5.78 -8.19 14.64
N ARG A 153 -6.03 -9.00 15.67
CA ARG A 153 -5.92 -10.46 15.58
C ARG A 153 -7.19 -11.15 16.05
N ARG A 154 -7.57 -12.21 15.35
CA ARG A 154 -8.62 -13.16 15.73
C ARG A 154 -8.02 -14.55 15.74
N MET A 155 -7.99 -15.17 16.91
CA MET A 155 -7.60 -16.56 17.11
C MET A 155 -8.85 -17.45 17.06
N ASN A 156 -8.68 -18.72 16.68
CA ASN A 156 -9.75 -19.71 16.56
C ASN A 156 -10.90 -19.21 15.65
N ALA A 157 -10.50 -18.68 14.49
CA ALA A 157 -11.33 -17.85 13.63
C ALA A 157 -12.64 -18.50 13.17
N THR A 158 -12.71 -19.82 12.94
CA THR A 158 -13.99 -20.48 12.58
C THR A 158 -14.01 -22.00 12.78
N ARG A 159 -15.23 -22.54 12.98
CA ARG A 159 -15.57 -23.96 12.76
C ARG A 159 -15.79 -24.19 11.27
N LEU A 160 -15.53 -25.40 10.77
CA LEU A 160 -15.58 -25.76 9.34
C LEU A 160 -16.96 -25.39 8.73
N GLY A 161 -16.99 -24.53 7.70
CA GLY A 161 -18.21 -24.14 6.96
C GLY A 161 -18.78 -22.74 7.28
N ASP A 162 -18.31 -22.05 8.32
CA ASP A 162 -18.77 -20.69 8.67
C ASP A 162 -18.01 -19.59 7.89
N ARG A 163 -18.72 -18.52 7.53
CA ARG A 163 -18.12 -17.30 6.95
C ARG A 163 -17.36 -16.54 8.05
N PHE A 164 -16.05 -16.37 7.89
CA PHE A 164 -15.23 -15.55 8.78
C PHE A 164 -15.20 -14.10 8.31
N VAL A 165 -15.29 -13.16 9.25
CA VAL A 165 -15.20 -11.72 9.00
C VAL A 165 -14.28 -11.05 10.02
N LEU A 166 -13.28 -10.32 9.53
CA LEU A 166 -12.41 -9.45 10.32
C LEU A 166 -12.66 -8.00 9.91
N LYS A 167 -13.07 -7.15 10.85
CA LYS A 167 -13.28 -5.71 10.60
C LYS A 167 -11.96 -4.96 10.64
N ILE A 168 -11.75 -4.10 9.65
CA ILE A 168 -10.61 -3.21 9.50
C ILE A 168 -11.16 -1.76 9.55
N PRO A 169 -11.24 -1.14 10.74
CA PRO A 169 -12.03 0.08 10.92
C PRO A 169 -11.48 1.29 10.15
N CYS A 170 -10.20 1.27 9.77
CA CYS A 170 -9.48 2.44 9.25
C CYS A 170 -8.77 2.17 7.92
N GLY A 171 -9.15 1.09 7.21
CA GLY A 171 -8.55 0.75 5.93
C GLY A 171 -7.18 0.08 6.04
N LEU A 172 -6.57 -0.14 4.87
CA LEU A 172 -5.19 -0.58 4.73
C LEU A 172 -4.35 0.54 4.10
N ILE A 173 -3.05 0.55 4.40
CA ILE A 173 -2.06 1.45 3.81
C ILE A 173 -0.93 0.64 3.17
N GLN A 174 -0.08 1.30 2.38
CA GLN A 174 1.14 0.67 1.88
C GLN A 174 1.97 0.10 3.04
N GLY A 175 2.36 -1.16 2.92
CA GLY A 175 3.07 -1.89 3.99
C GLY A 175 2.15 -2.64 4.97
N SER A 176 0.84 -2.37 4.98
CA SER A 176 -0.12 -3.21 5.72
C SER A 176 -0.07 -4.66 5.23
N SER A 177 -0.32 -5.60 6.15
CA SER A 177 -0.36 -7.02 5.85
C SER A 177 -1.52 -7.72 6.55
N ILE A 178 -2.07 -8.74 5.88
CA ILE A 178 -3.06 -9.66 6.42
C ILE A 178 -2.48 -11.07 6.33
N THR A 179 -2.14 -11.63 7.49
CA THR A 179 -1.65 -13.00 7.66
C THR A 179 -2.80 -13.93 8.02
N ILE A 180 -2.98 -14.98 7.22
CA ILE A 180 -4.00 -16.00 7.35
C ILE A 180 -3.28 -17.32 7.59
N ILE A 181 -3.58 -17.96 8.71
CA ILE A 181 -3.04 -19.27 9.08
C ILE A 181 -4.20 -20.25 9.09
N GLY A 182 -4.18 -21.23 8.20
CA GLY A 182 -5.27 -22.19 8.06
C GLY A 182 -4.90 -23.42 7.24
N THR A 183 -5.75 -24.43 7.33
CA THR A 183 -5.60 -25.70 6.62
C THR A 183 -6.77 -25.87 5.65
N PRO A 184 -6.56 -25.81 4.33
CA PRO A 184 -7.58 -26.19 3.35
C PRO A 184 -8.07 -27.63 3.62
N GLY A 185 -9.37 -27.88 3.58
CA GLY A 185 -9.98 -29.18 3.90
C GLY A 185 -11.26 -29.43 3.11
N GLY A 186 -12.26 -30.11 3.67
CA GLY A 186 -13.56 -30.29 3.01
C GLY A 186 -13.58 -31.31 1.86
N LEU A 187 -14.60 -31.27 1.00
CA LEU A 187 -14.75 -32.20 -0.14
C LEU A 187 -14.00 -31.72 -1.39
N MET A 188 -13.81 -30.40 -1.54
CA MET A 188 -13.16 -29.80 -2.71
C MET A 188 -11.97 -28.91 -2.34
N GLY A 189 -11.85 -28.44 -1.09
CA GLY A 189 -10.73 -27.61 -0.63
C GLY A 189 -10.68 -26.21 -1.23
N ASN A 190 -11.76 -25.77 -1.88
CA ASN A 190 -11.88 -24.45 -2.48
C ASN A 190 -12.25 -23.43 -1.40
N PHE A 191 -11.55 -22.31 -1.38
CA PHE A 191 -11.85 -21.21 -0.46
C PHE A 191 -11.55 -19.86 -1.12
N LYS A 192 -12.16 -18.81 -0.58
CA LYS A 192 -11.99 -17.45 -1.05
C LYS A 192 -11.69 -16.49 0.08
N ILE A 193 -10.89 -15.48 -0.25
CA ILE A 193 -10.55 -14.34 0.59
C ILE A 193 -11.03 -13.10 -0.15
N GLU A 194 -11.86 -12.28 0.49
CA GLU A 194 -12.41 -11.05 -0.08
C GLU A 194 -12.01 -9.87 0.80
N LEU A 195 -11.36 -8.87 0.19
CA LEU A 195 -11.15 -7.55 0.79
C LEU A 195 -12.30 -6.66 0.33
N THR A 196 -13.22 -6.34 1.24
CA THR A 196 -14.44 -5.60 0.91
C THR A 196 -14.40 -4.19 1.46
N GLY A 197 -14.97 -3.25 0.72
CA GLY A 197 -15.11 -1.85 1.07
C GLY A 197 -15.94 -1.62 2.34
N ALA A 198 -15.89 -0.41 2.89
CA ALA A 198 -16.81 0.01 3.94
C ALA A 198 -18.25 0.15 3.41
N THR A 199 -19.22 -0.32 4.18
CA THR A 199 -20.65 -0.12 3.87
C THR A 199 -21.03 1.34 4.07
N VAL A 200 -21.49 2.01 3.01
CA VAL A 200 -21.96 3.40 3.06
C VAL A 200 -23.49 3.42 3.17
N PRO A 201 -24.10 4.27 4.02
CA PRO A 201 -25.55 4.40 4.07
C PRO A 201 -26.13 4.85 2.71
N GLY A 202 -26.92 4.00 2.07
CA GLY A 202 -27.54 4.27 0.77
C GLY A 202 -27.09 3.32 -0.36
N GLU A 203 -25.97 2.61 -0.18
CA GLU A 203 -25.48 1.61 -1.12
C GLU A 203 -25.50 0.21 -0.46
N PRO A 204 -26.27 -0.76 -0.97
CA PRO A 204 -26.48 -2.04 -0.30
C PRO A 204 -25.25 -2.96 -0.36
N ASP A 205 -24.46 -2.88 -1.42
CA ASP A 205 -23.34 -3.79 -1.68
C ASP A 205 -22.00 -3.04 -1.75
N PRO A 206 -21.09 -3.21 -0.78
CA PRO A 206 -19.79 -2.55 -0.78
C PRO A 206 -18.87 -3.14 -1.88
N PRO A 207 -17.97 -2.34 -2.47
CA PRO A 207 -17.07 -2.81 -3.52
C PRO A 207 -16.12 -3.90 -3.01
N ILE A 208 -15.68 -4.78 -3.91
CA ILE A 208 -14.69 -5.82 -3.62
C ILE A 208 -13.34 -5.39 -4.21
N VAL A 209 -12.45 -4.89 -3.34
CA VAL A 209 -11.10 -4.43 -3.68
C VAL A 209 -10.22 -5.59 -4.17
N LEU A 210 -10.40 -6.78 -3.59
CA LEU A 210 -9.76 -8.00 -4.05
C LEU A 210 -10.65 -9.20 -3.74
N HIS A 211 -11.04 -9.93 -4.77
CA HIS A 211 -11.58 -11.28 -4.68
C HIS A 211 -10.46 -12.26 -5.02
N TYR A 212 -10.02 -13.05 -4.03
CA TYR A 212 -8.96 -14.05 -4.18
C TYR A 212 -9.54 -15.45 -3.99
N ASN A 213 -9.67 -16.21 -5.06
CA ASN A 213 -10.40 -17.46 -5.09
C ASN A 213 -9.48 -18.63 -5.43
N VAL A 214 -9.30 -19.55 -4.47
CA VAL A 214 -8.45 -20.73 -4.61
C VAL A 214 -9.32 -21.92 -4.98
N ARG A 215 -9.01 -22.55 -6.12
CA ARG A 215 -9.69 -23.74 -6.64
C ARG A 215 -8.71 -24.91 -6.70
N LEU A 216 -8.75 -25.82 -5.73
CA LEU A 216 -7.79 -26.93 -5.63
C LEU A 216 -8.03 -28.07 -6.62
N LEU A 217 -9.27 -28.25 -7.08
CA LEU A 217 -9.63 -29.25 -8.10
C LEU A 217 -9.73 -28.64 -9.50
N GLY A 218 -9.28 -27.39 -9.66
CA GLY A 218 -9.43 -26.63 -10.90
C GLY A 218 -10.87 -26.26 -11.22
N ASP A 219 -11.08 -25.85 -12.47
CA ASP A 219 -12.38 -25.55 -13.06
C ASP A 219 -12.45 -26.07 -14.50
N LYS A 220 -13.57 -25.84 -15.19
CA LYS A 220 -13.77 -26.32 -16.57
C LYS A 220 -12.76 -25.77 -17.59
N LEU A 221 -12.07 -24.68 -17.26
CA LEU A 221 -11.11 -24.03 -18.16
C LEU A 221 -9.70 -24.55 -17.93
N THR A 222 -9.32 -24.73 -16.67
CA THR A 222 -7.93 -24.99 -16.28
C THR A 222 -7.67 -26.46 -15.99
N GLU A 223 -8.70 -27.21 -15.55
CA GLU A 223 -8.68 -28.62 -15.07
C GLU A 223 -7.74 -28.91 -13.89
N ASP A 224 -6.63 -28.18 -13.79
CA ASP A 224 -5.63 -28.15 -12.74
C ASP A 224 -5.93 -27.07 -11.67
N PRO A 225 -5.32 -27.17 -10.46
CA PRO A 225 -5.48 -26.15 -9.42
C PRO A 225 -5.18 -24.73 -9.90
N VAL A 226 -6.05 -23.78 -9.59
CA VAL A 226 -5.95 -22.38 -10.06
C VAL A 226 -6.34 -21.38 -8.99
N ILE A 227 -5.64 -20.25 -8.97
CA ILE A 227 -6.01 -19.04 -8.23
C ILE A 227 -6.65 -18.07 -9.22
N VAL A 228 -7.85 -17.59 -8.91
CA VAL A 228 -8.55 -16.56 -9.68
C VAL A 228 -8.64 -15.29 -8.84
N GLN A 229 -8.18 -14.18 -9.40
CA GLN A 229 -8.19 -12.86 -8.77
C GLN A 229 -9.04 -11.90 -9.58
N ASN A 230 -9.91 -11.14 -8.91
CA ASN A 230 -10.76 -10.16 -9.57
C ASN A 230 -11.13 -9.01 -8.61
N THR A 231 -11.78 -7.99 -9.14
CA THR A 231 -12.46 -6.93 -8.37
C THR A 231 -13.91 -6.82 -8.82
N TRP A 232 -14.73 -6.20 -7.98
CA TRP A 232 -16.13 -5.93 -8.26
C TRP A 232 -16.54 -4.54 -7.77
N THR A 233 -17.25 -3.78 -8.60
CA THR A 233 -17.88 -2.51 -8.24
C THR A 233 -19.34 -2.52 -8.68
N ILE A 234 -20.16 -1.62 -8.13
CA ILE A 234 -21.55 -1.46 -8.58
C ILE A 234 -21.64 -0.85 -9.99
N ALA A 235 -20.65 -0.06 -10.38
CA ALA A 235 -20.61 0.63 -11.67
C ALA A 235 -20.20 -0.32 -12.81
N ASP A 236 -19.22 -1.19 -12.56
CA ASP A 236 -18.52 -1.96 -13.60
C ASP A 236 -18.75 -3.48 -13.49
N ASP A 237 -19.51 -3.92 -12.48
CA ASP A 237 -19.69 -5.35 -12.13
C ASP A 237 -18.32 -6.04 -11.92
N TRP A 238 -18.22 -7.35 -12.20
CA TRP A 238 -16.96 -8.08 -12.18
C TRP A 238 -16.08 -7.67 -13.35
N GLY A 239 -14.88 -7.17 -13.07
CA GLY A 239 -13.91 -6.88 -14.11
C GLY A 239 -13.21 -8.15 -14.66
N PRO A 240 -12.11 -8.00 -15.42
CA PRO A 240 -11.43 -9.13 -16.09
C PRO A 240 -10.76 -10.09 -15.10
N GLU A 241 -10.89 -11.40 -15.26
CA GLU A 241 -10.26 -12.36 -14.33
C GLU A 241 -8.74 -12.49 -14.56
N TYR A 242 -7.95 -12.44 -13.47
CA TYR A 242 -6.53 -12.79 -13.49
C TYR A 242 -6.33 -14.19 -12.91
N ARG A 243 -5.64 -15.06 -13.64
CA ARG A 243 -5.49 -16.48 -13.30
C ARG A 243 -4.02 -16.86 -13.08
N CYS A 244 -3.77 -17.66 -12.05
CA CYS A 244 -2.44 -18.18 -11.74
C CYS A 244 -2.54 -19.66 -11.31
N PRO A 245 -1.95 -20.60 -12.08
CA PRO A 245 -1.24 -20.41 -13.34
C PRO A 245 -2.16 -19.96 -14.50
N SER A 246 -1.60 -19.33 -15.52
CA SER A 246 -2.33 -18.93 -16.75
C SER A 246 -2.73 -20.18 -17.55
N PRO A 247 -3.96 -20.23 -18.12
CA PRO A 247 -4.37 -21.34 -18.98
C PRO A 247 -3.55 -21.41 -20.29
N ASP A 248 -3.08 -20.26 -20.80
CA ASP A 248 -2.20 -20.19 -21.97
C ASP A 248 -0.73 -20.20 -21.54
N SER A 249 -0.08 -21.36 -21.62
CA SER A 249 1.33 -21.54 -21.26
C SER A 249 2.30 -20.75 -22.15
N ASP A 250 1.85 -20.32 -23.33
CA ASP A 250 2.68 -19.64 -24.34
C ASP A 250 2.70 -18.11 -24.18
N VAL A 251 1.76 -17.53 -23.42
CA VAL A 251 1.71 -16.09 -23.16
C VAL A 251 2.27 -15.80 -21.77
N LYS A 252 3.58 -15.59 -21.68
CA LYS A 252 4.20 -15.03 -20.48
C LYS A 252 3.82 -13.56 -20.38
N ASP A 253 2.84 -13.24 -19.54
CA ASP A 253 2.60 -11.86 -19.12
C ASP A 253 3.86 -11.33 -18.42
N THR A 254 4.62 -10.50 -19.13
CA THR A 254 5.85 -9.88 -18.64
C THR A 254 5.58 -8.68 -17.74
N ALA A 255 4.33 -8.23 -17.63
CA ALA A 255 3.98 -7.11 -16.78
C ALA A 255 4.14 -7.49 -15.31
N LYS A 256 4.83 -6.62 -14.58
CA LYS A 256 5.08 -6.73 -13.15
C LYS A 256 4.25 -5.72 -12.38
N VAL A 257 4.07 -5.99 -11.09
CA VAL A 257 3.44 -5.09 -10.13
C VAL A 257 4.43 -4.97 -8.97
N ASP A 258 4.91 -3.75 -8.70
CA ASP A 258 5.97 -3.51 -7.70
C ASP A 258 7.20 -4.41 -7.91
N ASP A 259 7.68 -4.51 -9.17
CA ASP A 259 8.80 -5.37 -9.61
C ASP A 259 8.61 -6.88 -9.41
N LEU A 260 7.41 -7.32 -8.99
CA LEU A 260 7.06 -8.71 -8.80
C LEU A 260 6.18 -9.25 -9.93
N GLU A 261 6.41 -10.51 -10.30
CA GLU A 261 5.59 -11.22 -11.29
C GLU A 261 4.14 -11.34 -10.82
N LYS A 262 3.17 -11.15 -11.72
CA LYS A 262 1.74 -11.30 -11.41
C LYS A 262 1.39 -12.73 -10.98
N CYS A 263 2.01 -13.72 -11.59
CA CYS A 263 1.98 -15.12 -11.17
C CYS A 263 3.41 -15.59 -10.98
N GLY A 264 3.75 -16.04 -9.77
CA GLY A 264 5.11 -16.41 -9.43
C GLY A 264 5.60 -17.58 -10.27
N SER A 265 6.81 -17.48 -10.82
CA SER A 265 7.46 -18.46 -11.70
C SER A 265 7.53 -19.91 -11.20
N MET A 266 7.24 -20.19 -9.92
CA MET A 266 7.18 -21.56 -9.42
C MET A 266 5.78 -22.17 -9.58
N VAL A 267 4.73 -21.35 -9.59
CA VAL A 267 3.32 -21.79 -9.57
C VAL A 267 2.96 -22.39 -10.91
N GLY A 268 2.45 -23.62 -10.91
CA GLY A 268 2.14 -24.37 -12.14
C GLY A 268 3.34 -25.04 -12.80
N ASN A 269 4.58 -24.78 -12.34
CA ASN A 269 5.79 -25.38 -12.91
C ASN A 269 6.17 -26.71 -12.25
N ASP A 270 6.79 -27.59 -13.04
CA ASP A 270 7.32 -28.87 -12.60
C ASP A 270 8.40 -28.67 -11.53
N LYS A 271 8.28 -29.34 -10.37
CA LYS A 271 9.39 -29.43 -9.41
C LYS A 271 10.52 -30.30 -9.96
N LYS A 272 11.38 -29.75 -10.82
CA LYS A 272 12.71 -30.28 -11.12
C LYS A 272 13.77 -29.43 -10.40
N GLN A 273 13.93 -29.64 -9.10
CA GLN A 273 15.15 -29.18 -8.45
C GLN A 273 15.66 -30.26 -7.49
N ALA A 274 16.62 -30.98 -8.06
CA ALA A 274 17.67 -31.70 -7.39
C ALA A 274 18.18 -30.97 -6.14
N TRP A 275 18.22 -31.68 -5.02
CA TRP A 275 19.29 -31.45 -4.05
C TRP A 275 20.60 -31.86 -4.73
N ASP A 276 21.33 -30.90 -5.30
CA ASP A 276 22.73 -31.08 -5.64
C ASP A 276 23.56 -31.08 -4.35
N THR A 277 23.42 -32.14 -3.55
CA THR A 277 24.50 -32.57 -2.67
C THR A 277 25.59 -33.12 -3.56
N LYS A 278 26.60 -32.27 -3.79
CA LYS A 278 27.87 -32.66 -4.41
C LYS A 278 28.61 -33.61 -3.46
N LEU A 279 28.20 -34.87 -3.44
CA LEU A 279 28.94 -35.98 -2.85
C LEU A 279 29.42 -36.87 -4.00
N ASN A 280 30.70 -36.72 -4.31
CA ASN A 280 31.40 -37.62 -5.21
C ASN A 280 31.42 -39.03 -4.59
N SER A 281 30.74 -39.98 -5.22
CA SER A 281 31.09 -41.39 -5.07
C SER A 281 30.86 -42.13 -6.38
N ASN A 282 31.95 -42.58 -6.98
CA ASN A 282 31.97 -43.51 -8.09
C ASN A 282 31.40 -44.86 -7.63
N VAL A 283 30.16 -45.16 -7.99
CA VAL A 283 29.68 -46.55 -8.05
C VAL A 283 28.85 -46.70 -9.31
N SER A 284 29.43 -47.41 -10.27
CA SER A 284 28.75 -47.88 -11.47
C SER A 284 27.82 -49.04 -11.15
N SER A 285 26.68 -49.03 -11.84
CA SER A 285 25.79 -50.16 -12.16
C SER A 285 25.14 -50.91 -10.99
N ILE A 286 23.85 -50.65 -10.79
CA ILE A 286 22.77 -51.66 -10.88
C ILE A 286 21.50 -50.90 -11.30
N GLN A 287 21.09 -51.10 -12.55
CA GLN A 287 19.74 -50.81 -13.01
C GLN A 287 18.93 -52.10 -12.86
N SER A 288 17.79 -52.06 -12.18
CA SER A 288 16.52 -52.46 -12.78
C SER A 288 15.36 -52.35 -11.81
N ALA A 289 14.24 -51.91 -12.38
CA ALA A 289 12.88 -52.10 -11.92
C ALA A 289 12.55 -51.54 -10.54
N TRP A 290 12.04 -50.30 -10.53
CA TRP A 290 10.85 -49.81 -9.80
C TRP A 290 10.85 -48.26 -9.87
N LYS A 291 10.93 -47.70 -11.08
CA LYS A 291 10.47 -46.31 -11.32
C LYS A 291 9.05 -46.41 -11.85
N LYS A 292 8.06 -46.43 -10.95
CA LYS A 292 6.73 -45.98 -11.33
C LYS A 292 6.90 -44.53 -11.76
N ASN A 293 6.44 -44.21 -12.97
CA ASN A 293 6.35 -42.85 -13.50
C ASN A 293 5.65 -41.95 -12.47
N ALA A 294 6.42 -41.23 -11.66
CA ALA A 294 5.88 -40.12 -10.90
C ALA A 294 5.83 -38.96 -11.89
N GLU A 295 4.63 -38.64 -12.37
CA GLU A 295 4.40 -37.40 -13.10
C GLU A 295 4.97 -36.23 -12.29
N PRO A 296 5.66 -35.28 -12.93
CA PRO A 296 6.17 -34.12 -12.23
C PRO A 296 4.97 -33.36 -11.64
N ARG A 297 4.89 -33.32 -10.31
CA ARG A 297 3.81 -32.59 -9.62
C ARG A 297 4.08 -31.09 -9.78
N LYS A 298 3.25 -30.43 -10.58
CA LYS A 298 3.20 -28.96 -10.67
C LYS A 298 3.07 -28.36 -9.28
N TYR A 299 3.87 -27.34 -8.98
CA TYR A 299 3.79 -26.69 -7.67
C TYR A 299 2.56 -25.79 -7.57
N PHE A 300 1.75 -26.00 -6.54
CA PHE A 300 0.66 -25.12 -6.14
C PHE A 300 0.80 -24.82 -4.64
N PRO A 301 0.60 -23.56 -4.21
CA PRO A 301 0.93 -23.12 -2.85
C PRO A 301 -0.01 -23.67 -1.77
N PHE A 302 -1.25 -24.03 -2.13
CA PHE A 302 -2.23 -24.58 -1.20
C PHE A 302 -2.41 -26.08 -1.42
N ARG A 303 -2.55 -26.84 -0.33
CA ARG A 303 -2.73 -28.30 -0.39
C ARG A 303 -3.75 -28.73 0.66
N GLU A 304 -4.65 -29.61 0.24
CA GLU A 304 -5.65 -30.18 1.13
C GLU A 304 -5.00 -30.92 2.30
N GLY A 305 -5.44 -30.62 3.53
CA GLY A 305 -4.94 -31.21 4.77
C GLY A 305 -3.62 -30.65 5.29
N TYR A 306 -2.97 -29.73 4.56
CA TYR A 306 -1.71 -29.10 4.98
C TYR A 306 -1.94 -27.69 5.50
N LEU A 307 -1.22 -27.33 6.56
CA LEU A 307 -1.19 -25.97 7.06
C LEU A 307 -0.54 -25.03 6.03
N ALA A 308 -1.15 -23.88 5.79
CA ALA A 308 -0.61 -22.82 4.96
C ALA A 308 -0.55 -21.50 5.76
N ILE A 309 0.56 -20.79 5.62
CA ILE A 309 0.71 -19.42 6.13
C ILE A 309 0.66 -18.48 4.91
N ALA A 310 -0.51 -17.90 4.67
CA ALA A 310 -0.75 -16.98 3.56
C ALA A 310 -0.68 -15.53 4.05
N ILE A 311 0.06 -14.67 3.37
CA ILE A 311 0.21 -13.25 3.72
C ILE A 311 -0.13 -12.42 2.49
N LEU A 312 -1.20 -11.63 2.57
CA LEU A 312 -1.50 -10.55 1.66
C LEU A 312 -0.79 -9.29 2.14
N ARG A 313 0.09 -8.72 1.32
CA ARG A 313 0.82 -7.48 1.62
C ARG A 313 0.47 -6.39 0.62
N VAL A 314 0.20 -5.19 1.13
CA VAL A 314 -0.11 -4.00 0.31
C VAL A 314 1.20 -3.35 -0.14
N GLY A 315 1.44 -3.34 -1.45
CA GLY A 315 2.54 -2.67 -2.14
C GLY A 315 2.17 -1.23 -2.55
N ALA A 316 2.99 -0.64 -3.43
CA ALA A 316 2.72 0.72 -3.95
C ALA A 316 1.70 0.68 -5.09
N GLN A 317 1.80 -0.34 -5.96
CA GLN A 317 0.98 -0.51 -7.16
C GLN A 317 0.00 -1.68 -7.05
N GLY A 318 0.12 -2.55 -6.04
CA GLY A 318 -0.81 -3.66 -5.88
C GLY A 318 -0.77 -4.41 -4.56
N ILE A 319 -1.40 -5.59 -4.56
CA ILE A 319 -1.47 -6.52 -3.42
C ILE A 319 -0.75 -7.81 -3.78
N HIS A 320 0.17 -8.23 -2.93
CA HIS A 320 1.02 -9.40 -3.14
C HIS A 320 0.66 -10.51 -2.17
N MET A 321 0.45 -11.72 -2.70
CA MET A 321 0.28 -12.93 -1.91
C MET A 321 1.61 -13.65 -1.78
N THR A 322 1.98 -13.98 -0.55
CA THR A 322 3.03 -14.95 -0.25
C THR A 322 2.43 -16.11 0.53
N VAL A 323 2.87 -17.33 0.25
CA VAL A 323 2.47 -18.54 0.99
C VAL A 323 3.73 -19.28 1.40
N ASP A 324 3.85 -19.57 2.70
CA ASP A 324 5.00 -20.24 3.31
C ASP A 324 6.34 -19.56 2.95
N GLY A 325 6.34 -18.23 2.95
CA GLY A 325 7.50 -17.38 2.66
C GLY A 325 7.86 -17.23 1.18
N LYS A 326 7.04 -17.75 0.27
CA LYS A 326 7.28 -17.67 -1.17
C LYS A 326 6.25 -16.82 -1.88
N HIS A 327 6.70 -16.00 -2.83
CA HIS A 327 5.82 -15.22 -3.69
C HIS A 327 4.91 -16.11 -4.54
N VAL A 328 3.62 -15.80 -4.58
CA VAL A 328 2.60 -16.57 -5.29
C VAL A 328 1.96 -15.73 -6.39
N THR A 329 1.42 -14.56 -6.05
CA THR A 329 0.72 -13.70 -7.01
C THR A 329 0.88 -12.22 -6.66
N SER A 330 0.91 -11.36 -7.67
CA SER A 330 0.80 -9.90 -7.51
C SER A 330 -0.39 -9.38 -8.32
N PHE A 331 -1.28 -8.64 -7.66
CA PHE A 331 -2.48 -8.08 -8.27
C PHE A 331 -2.41 -6.55 -8.23
N ALA A 332 -2.38 -5.91 -9.39
CA ALA A 332 -2.39 -4.46 -9.48
C ALA A 332 -3.72 -3.90 -8.94
N PHE A 333 -3.68 -2.72 -8.34
CA PHE A 333 -4.91 -1.99 -8.06
C PHE A 333 -5.66 -1.70 -9.36
N ARG A 334 -6.99 -1.80 -9.30
CA ARG A 334 -7.84 -1.27 -10.37
C ARG A 334 -8.29 0.13 -10.00
N GLU A 335 -8.64 0.90 -11.02
CA GLU A 335 -9.15 2.25 -10.86
C GLU A 335 -10.27 2.28 -9.80
N ASP A 336 -10.24 3.30 -8.95
CA ASP A 336 -11.18 3.54 -7.85
C ASP A 336 -11.23 2.50 -6.71
N LEU A 337 -10.34 1.50 -6.69
CA LEU A 337 -10.28 0.46 -5.64
C LEU A 337 -8.97 0.49 -4.84
N GLU A 338 -8.77 1.57 -4.11
CA GLU A 338 -7.61 1.72 -3.22
C GLU A 338 -7.67 0.83 -1.96
N PRO A 339 -6.49 0.43 -1.41
CA PRO A 339 -6.40 -0.29 -0.13
C PRO A 339 -7.10 0.38 1.04
N GLY A 340 -7.18 1.72 1.02
CA GLY A 340 -7.80 2.50 2.08
C GLY A 340 -9.30 2.25 2.23
N PHE A 341 -9.98 1.76 1.18
CA PHE A 341 -11.41 1.46 1.25
C PHE A 341 -11.73 0.18 2.02
N VAL A 342 -10.75 -0.70 2.23
CA VAL A 342 -10.98 -2.03 2.82
C VAL A 342 -11.48 -1.89 4.27
N GLY A 343 -12.78 -2.11 4.46
CA GLY A 343 -13.44 -2.09 5.75
C GLY A 343 -13.51 -3.46 6.42
N GLU A 344 -13.45 -4.54 5.62
CA GLU A 344 -13.55 -5.91 6.12
C GLU A 344 -12.72 -6.90 5.29
N VAL A 345 -12.22 -7.93 5.96
CA VAL A 345 -11.65 -9.13 5.34
C VAL A 345 -12.63 -10.28 5.55
N ARG A 346 -13.15 -10.86 4.49
CA ARG A 346 -14.08 -11.99 4.52
C ARG A 346 -13.39 -13.24 4.00
N ILE A 347 -13.49 -14.34 4.73
CA ILE A 347 -12.94 -15.63 4.31
C ILE A 347 -14.05 -16.68 4.36
N ALA A 348 -14.23 -17.42 3.27
CA ALA A 348 -15.28 -18.42 3.12
C ALA A 348 -14.82 -19.63 2.31
N GLY A 349 -15.52 -20.76 2.47
CA GLY A 349 -15.23 -22.01 1.77
C GLY A 349 -14.55 -23.04 2.67
N ASP A 350 -13.93 -24.03 2.04
CA ASP A 350 -13.40 -25.23 2.67
C ASP A 350 -12.01 -25.01 3.28
N ILE A 351 -11.89 -24.08 4.21
CA ILE A 351 -10.65 -23.80 4.95
C ILE A 351 -10.89 -23.77 6.46
N LYS A 352 -10.09 -24.56 7.20
CA LYS A 352 -10.06 -24.53 8.66
C LYS A 352 -9.10 -23.44 9.12
N LEU A 353 -9.63 -22.29 9.55
CA LEU A 353 -8.82 -21.17 10.01
C LEU A 353 -8.35 -21.35 11.46
N LEU A 354 -7.04 -21.20 11.68
CA LEU A 354 -6.44 -21.13 13.01
C LEU A 354 -6.39 -19.68 13.51
N SER A 355 -5.88 -18.77 12.68
CA SER A 355 -5.82 -17.35 13.04
C SER A 355 -5.78 -16.45 11.82
N VAL A 356 -6.31 -15.24 11.98
CA VAL A 356 -6.14 -14.14 11.02
C VAL A 356 -5.62 -12.91 11.76
N ILE A 357 -4.54 -12.32 11.25
CA ILE A 357 -3.83 -11.19 11.84
C ILE A 357 -3.70 -10.12 10.77
N ALA A 358 -4.22 -8.94 11.03
CA ALA A 358 -3.94 -7.74 10.25
C ALA A 358 -2.94 -6.88 11.03
N SER A 359 -1.87 -6.40 10.38
CA SER A 359 -0.81 -5.61 11.00
C SER A 359 -0.28 -4.55 10.05
N GLY A 360 0.43 -3.55 10.57
CA GLY A 360 0.83 -2.39 9.76
C GLY A 360 -0.38 -1.56 9.34
N LEU A 361 -1.46 -1.59 10.13
CA LEU A 361 -2.67 -0.82 9.89
C LEU A 361 -2.42 0.64 10.27
N PRO A 362 -3.10 1.60 9.60
CA PRO A 362 -2.98 3.00 9.97
C PRO A 362 -3.45 3.20 11.42
N THR A 363 -2.61 3.85 12.21
CA THR A 363 -2.90 4.14 13.62
C THR A 363 -3.65 5.45 13.77
N THR A 364 -4.33 5.66 14.89
CA THR A 364 -4.80 7.01 15.23
C THR A 364 -3.65 8.00 15.23
N GLU A 365 -2.43 7.61 15.63
CA GLU A 365 -1.22 8.45 15.59
C GLU A 365 -0.88 9.01 14.18
N ASP A 366 -1.11 8.23 13.11
CA ASP A 366 -0.98 8.70 11.72
C ASP A 366 -2.04 9.76 11.33
N PHE A 367 -3.14 9.81 12.09
CA PHE A 367 -4.20 10.82 12.07
C PHE A 367 -4.06 11.88 13.19
N GLU A 368 -3.25 11.66 14.25
CA GLU A 368 -3.21 12.47 15.49
C GLU A 368 -2.44 13.79 15.35
N HIS A 369 -1.79 14.05 14.22
CA HIS A 369 -1.38 15.43 13.91
C HIS A 369 -2.56 16.33 13.53
N VAL A 370 -3.79 15.82 13.62
CA VAL A 370 -5.01 16.58 13.50
C VAL A 370 -5.88 16.31 14.73
N THR A 371 -5.46 16.82 15.88
CA THR A 371 -6.27 16.83 17.11
C THR A 371 -7.57 17.64 17.00
N ASP A 372 -7.82 18.29 15.85
CA ASP A 372 -9.07 18.99 15.60
C ASP A 372 -9.44 18.95 14.10
N LEU A 373 -10.44 18.14 13.74
CA LEU A 373 -10.98 18.10 12.37
C LEU A 373 -11.48 19.48 11.90
N GLU A 374 -11.81 20.40 12.82
CA GLU A 374 -12.15 21.80 12.48
C GLU A 374 -10.96 22.55 11.87
N ILE A 375 -9.72 22.18 12.23
CA ILE A 375 -8.50 22.80 11.67
C ILE A 375 -8.32 22.42 10.18
N LEU A 376 -8.80 21.25 9.76
CA LEU A 376 -8.78 20.86 8.34
C LEU A 376 -9.89 21.49 7.51
N LYS A 377 -10.95 22.00 8.16
CA LYS A 377 -11.98 22.75 7.45
C LYS A 377 -11.40 24.09 7.01
N ALA A 378 -11.81 24.50 5.82
CA ALA A 378 -11.47 25.81 5.32
C ALA A 378 -12.14 26.88 6.21
N PRO A 379 -11.41 27.90 6.68
CA PRO A 379 -12.00 28.97 7.46
C PRO A 379 -13.17 29.64 6.73
N PRO A 380 -14.18 30.14 7.45
CA PRO A 380 -15.25 30.92 6.85
C PRO A 380 -14.67 32.14 6.13
N VAL A 381 -15.31 32.54 5.05
CA VAL A 381 -14.87 33.72 4.27
C VAL A 381 -15.19 34.98 5.08
N PRO A 382 -14.22 35.88 5.31
CA PRO A 382 -14.49 37.16 5.93
C PRO A 382 -15.47 37.98 5.07
N MET A 383 -16.64 38.35 5.61
CA MET A 383 -17.63 39.17 4.91
C MET A 383 -17.38 40.68 5.10
N ASP A 384 -16.69 41.07 6.17
CA ASP A 384 -16.55 42.46 6.61
C ASP A 384 -15.15 43.06 6.35
N LYS A 385 -14.25 42.31 5.69
CA LYS A 385 -12.87 42.73 5.41
C LYS A 385 -12.53 42.50 3.93
N PRO A 386 -11.76 43.41 3.30
CA PRO A 386 -11.25 43.17 1.96
C PRO A 386 -10.29 41.98 1.97
N LEU A 387 -10.47 41.06 1.04
CA LEU A 387 -9.64 39.87 0.89
C LEU A 387 -8.40 40.19 0.04
N ASP A 388 -7.20 39.96 0.59
CA ASP A 388 -5.95 40.23 -0.12
C ASP A 388 -5.69 39.18 -1.21
N LEU A 389 -5.80 37.90 -0.86
CA LEU A 389 -5.47 36.79 -1.77
C LEU A 389 -6.54 35.70 -1.71
N PHE A 390 -7.07 35.33 -2.86
CA PHE A 390 -7.84 34.11 -3.04
C PHE A 390 -7.00 33.08 -3.80
N ILE A 391 -6.90 31.85 -3.30
CA ILE A 391 -6.18 30.74 -3.94
C ILE A 391 -7.19 29.65 -4.31
N GLY A 392 -7.34 29.42 -5.60
CA GLY A 392 -8.11 28.34 -6.17
C GLY A 392 -7.23 27.16 -6.54
N ILE A 393 -7.52 25.99 -5.98
CA ILE A 393 -6.79 24.74 -6.23
C ILE A 393 -7.62 23.88 -7.17
N PHE A 394 -7.07 23.54 -8.33
CA PHE A 394 -7.70 22.63 -9.28
C PHE A 394 -7.44 21.19 -8.80
N SER A 395 -8.52 20.42 -8.67
CA SER A 395 -8.46 19.05 -8.14
C SER A 395 -9.65 18.25 -8.67
N THR A 396 -9.49 16.93 -8.82
CA THR A 396 -10.58 16.03 -9.19
C THR A 396 -11.24 15.44 -7.94
N ALA A 397 -12.44 14.87 -8.04
CA ALA A 397 -13.07 14.22 -6.89
C ALA A 397 -12.19 13.10 -6.28
N ASN A 398 -11.44 12.39 -7.12
CA ASN A 398 -10.66 11.21 -6.74
C ASN A 398 -9.30 11.55 -6.09
N ASN A 399 -8.79 12.77 -6.24
CA ASN A 399 -7.53 13.24 -5.63
C ASN A 399 -7.63 13.55 -4.12
N PHE A 400 -8.32 12.70 -3.34
CA PHE A 400 -8.56 12.94 -1.91
C PHE A 400 -7.26 13.09 -1.11
N LYS A 401 -6.26 12.25 -1.39
CA LYS A 401 -4.96 12.26 -0.69
C LYS A 401 -4.23 13.59 -0.88
N HIS A 402 -4.21 14.12 -2.09
CA HIS A 402 -3.64 15.43 -2.40
C HIS A 402 -4.38 16.54 -1.66
N ARG A 403 -5.71 16.59 -1.75
CA ARG A 403 -6.49 17.60 -1.01
C ARG A 403 -6.29 17.50 0.51
N MET A 404 -6.14 16.29 1.04
CA MET A 404 -5.85 16.09 2.46
C MET A 404 -4.44 16.51 2.84
N ALA A 405 -3.45 16.24 2.01
CA ALA A 405 -2.08 16.73 2.20
C ALA A 405 -2.05 18.26 2.22
N VAL A 406 -2.68 18.91 1.24
CA VAL A 406 -2.82 20.38 1.20
C VAL A 406 -3.49 20.92 2.47
N ARG A 407 -4.61 20.32 2.90
CA ARG A 407 -5.30 20.69 4.15
C ARG A 407 -4.42 20.54 5.38
N ARG A 408 -3.62 19.48 5.47
CA ARG A 408 -2.74 19.22 6.62
C ARG A 408 -1.46 20.07 6.61
N THR A 409 -1.15 20.73 5.50
CA THR A 409 0.12 21.42 5.29
C THR A 409 -0.09 22.91 5.07
N TRP A 410 0.10 23.42 3.85
CA TRP A 410 0.15 24.84 3.57
C TRP A 410 -1.21 25.54 3.67
N MET A 411 -2.34 24.83 3.79
CA MET A 411 -3.58 25.47 4.26
C MET A 411 -3.54 25.88 5.73
N GLN A 412 -2.52 25.47 6.48
CA GLN A 412 -2.31 25.79 7.89
C GLN A 412 -1.43 27.02 8.11
N TYR A 413 -1.02 27.74 7.07
CA TYR A 413 -0.38 29.05 7.22
C TYR A 413 -1.28 30.02 8.00
N ASP A 414 -0.69 30.81 8.90
CA ASP A 414 -1.41 31.83 9.69
C ASP A 414 -2.21 32.80 8.80
N ALA A 415 -1.69 33.15 7.62
CA ALA A 415 -2.40 33.99 6.66
C ALA A 415 -3.72 33.36 6.17
N VAL A 416 -3.75 32.03 5.99
CA VAL A 416 -4.96 31.29 5.62
C VAL A 416 -5.89 31.19 6.83
N ARG A 417 -5.35 30.82 7.99
CA ARG A 417 -6.15 30.62 9.22
C ARG A 417 -6.75 31.91 9.76
N SER A 418 -6.09 33.05 9.57
CA SER A 418 -6.58 34.39 9.96
C SER A 418 -7.54 35.03 8.94
N GLY A 419 -7.70 34.43 7.76
CA GLY A 419 -8.54 34.96 6.69
C GLY A 419 -7.90 36.06 5.83
N LYS A 420 -6.59 36.31 5.96
CA LYS A 420 -5.84 37.19 5.03
C LYS A 420 -5.77 36.59 3.62
N ALA A 421 -5.63 35.26 3.55
CA ALA A 421 -5.76 34.48 2.33
C ALA A 421 -6.91 33.48 2.46
N VAL A 422 -7.64 33.25 1.38
CA VAL A 422 -8.73 32.26 1.33
C VAL A 422 -8.38 31.19 0.30
N VAL A 423 -8.36 29.93 0.73
CA VAL A 423 -8.02 28.79 -0.12
C VAL A 423 -9.27 27.94 -0.36
N ARG A 424 -9.57 27.58 -1.61
CA ARG A 424 -10.70 26.71 -1.99
C ARG A 424 -10.29 25.70 -3.06
N PHE A 425 -10.83 24.49 -2.95
CA PHE A 425 -10.72 23.48 -4.00
C PHE A 425 -11.85 23.67 -5.01
N PHE A 426 -11.51 23.74 -6.29
CA PHE A 426 -12.48 23.69 -7.36
C PHE A 426 -12.63 22.23 -7.80
N VAL A 427 -13.70 21.60 -7.32
CA VAL A 427 -14.17 20.29 -7.79
C VAL A 427 -15.41 20.46 -8.68
N GLY A 428 -15.65 21.68 -9.17
CA GLY A 428 -16.82 22.14 -9.92
C GLY A 428 -16.94 23.68 -9.96
N LEU A 429 -17.96 24.21 -10.64
CA LEU A 429 -18.23 25.65 -10.76
C LEU A 429 -18.64 26.24 -9.39
N THR A 430 -17.97 27.29 -8.93
CA THR A 430 -18.33 28.01 -7.69
C THR A 430 -18.36 29.51 -7.90
N ASN A 431 -19.13 30.24 -7.08
CA ASN A 431 -19.17 31.70 -7.17
C ASN A 431 -17.85 32.30 -6.67
N VAL A 432 -17.20 33.10 -7.53
CA VAL A 432 -15.92 33.74 -7.26
C VAL A 432 -16.06 34.79 -6.14
N LEU A 433 -15.15 34.71 -5.16
CA LEU A 433 -15.01 35.72 -4.11
C LEU A 433 -14.23 36.92 -4.62
N SER A 434 -14.64 38.13 -4.25
CA SER A 434 -13.91 39.35 -4.60
C SER A 434 -12.64 39.48 -3.76
N ALA A 435 -11.46 39.28 -4.38
CA ALA A 435 -10.14 39.43 -3.76
C ALA A 435 -9.25 40.40 -4.54
N LYS A 436 -8.25 41.04 -3.90
CA LYS A 436 -7.28 41.92 -4.58
C LYS A 436 -6.43 41.14 -5.60
N TYR A 437 -6.06 39.92 -5.24
CA TYR A 437 -5.35 38.96 -6.09
C TYR A 437 -6.05 37.61 -6.11
N VAL A 438 -6.01 36.95 -7.26
CA VAL A 438 -6.56 35.60 -7.48
C VAL A 438 -5.44 34.71 -7.99
N MET A 439 -5.09 33.67 -7.23
CA MET A 439 -4.11 32.66 -7.57
C MET A 439 -4.81 31.37 -8.01
N LYS A 440 -4.31 30.76 -9.08
CA LYS A 440 -4.58 29.36 -9.42
C LYS A 440 -3.37 28.51 -9.07
N THR A 441 -3.61 27.27 -8.66
CA THR A 441 -2.59 26.22 -8.48
C THR A 441 -3.23 24.85 -8.60
N ASP A 442 -2.41 23.80 -8.66
CA ASP A 442 -2.84 22.40 -8.76
C ASP A 442 -2.74 21.70 -7.39
N ASP A 443 -3.40 20.55 -7.23
CA ASP A 443 -3.44 19.83 -5.95
C ASP A 443 -2.19 19.00 -5.63
N ASP A 444 -1.25 18.94 -6.57
CA ASP A 444 0.11 18.41 -6.46
C ASP A 444 1.18 19.52 -6.31
N ALA A 445 0.76 20.77 -6.08
CA ALA A 445 1.64 21.89 -5.78
C ALA A 445 1.75 22.17 -4.26
N PHE A 446 2.96 22.46 -3.80
CA PHE A 446 3.20 22.97 -2.45
C PHE A 446 3.49 24.47 -2.49
N VAL A 447 2.61 25.28 -1.90
CA VAL A 447 2.66 26.74 -1.98
C VAL A 447 3.16 27.37 -0.67
N ARG A 448 4.21 28.19 -0.74
CA ARG A 448 4.65 29.09 0.34
C ARG A 448 3.79 30.35 0.35
N VAL A 449 2.62 30.28 0.99
CA VAL A 449 1.63 31.37 1.04
C VAL A 449 2.22 32.66 1.64
N ASP A 450 3.12 32.52 2.62
CA ASP A 450 3.86 33.61 3.24
C ASP A 450 4.78 34.34 2.25
N GLU A 451 5.50 33.59 1.40
CA GLU A 451 6.36 34.16 0.36
C GLU A 451 5.56 34.80 -0.77
N ILE A 452 4.43 34.18 -1.17
CA ILE A 452 3.53 34.76 -2.18
C ILE A 452 3.03 36.13 -1.73
N LEU A 453 2.50 36.24 -0.51
CA LEU A 453 2.03 37.51 0.02
C LEU A 453 3.17 38.54 0.11
N SER A 454 4.35 38.12 0.59
CA SER A 454 5.53 39.00 0.66
C SER A 454 5.99 39.47 -0.72
N SER A 455 5.91 38.62 -1.75
CA SER A 455 6.22 39.00 -3.12
C SER A 455 5.21 39.99 -3.70
N LEU A 456 3.91 39.77 -3.48
CA LEU A 456 2.88 40.70 -3.93
C LEU A 456 3.01 42.08 -3.27
N ASP A 457 3.35 42.12 -1.98
CA ASP A 457 3.62 43.37 -1.26
C ASP A 457 4.85 44.11 -1.80
N ARG A 458 5.90 43.37 -2.21
CA ARG A 458 7.11 43.95 -2.84
C ARG A 458 6.84 44.49 -4.25
N VAL A 459 6.11 43.74 -5.06
CA VAL A 459 5.74 44.12 -6.43
C VAL A 459 4.83 45.35 -6.41
N ASN A 460 3.87 45.39 -5.49
CA ASN A 460 2.96 46.52 -5.26
C ASN A 460 2.17 46.96 -6.53
N ILE A 461 1.83 46.01 -7.39
CA ILE A 461 0.98 46.22 -8.57
C ILE A 461 -0.41 45.70 -8.24
N SER A 462 -1.42 46.56 -8.28
CA SER A 462 -2.81 46.22 -7.90
C SER A 462 -3.77 46.05 -9.08
N HIS A 463 -3.34 46.42 -10.28
CA HIS A 463 -4.13 46.42 -11.52
C HIS A 463 -3.26 45.90 -12.66
N GLY A 464 -3.86 45.14 -13.59
CA GLY A 464 -3.17 44.57 -14.75
C GLY A 464 -2.03 43.59 -14.46
N LEU A 465 -1.99 42.92 -13.30
CA LEU A 465 -0.87 42.03 -12.94
C LEU A 465 -1.10 40.60 -13.43
N LEU A 466 -0.10 40.02 -14.11
CA LEU A 466 0.12 38.57 -14.21
C LEU A 466 1.44 38.23 -13.52
N TYR A 467 1.39 37.50 -12.41
CA TYR A 467 2.54 37.06 -11.63
C TYR A 467 2.65 35.54 -11.67
N GLY A 468 3.82 35.00 -11.97
CA GLY A 468 4.02 33.55 -12.06
C GLY A 468 5.40 33.19 -12.62
N ARG A 469 5.60 31.94 -13.04
CA ARG A 469 6.70 31.61 -13.96
C ARG A 469 6.23 31.95 -15.37
N VAL A 470 6.60 33.13 -15.88
CA VAL A 470 6.11 33.64 -17.17
C VAL A 470 7.02 33.19 -18.30
N ASP A 471 6.42 32.58 -19.32
CA ASP A 471 7.07 32.26 -20.59
C ASP A 471 6.55 33.23 -21.67
N SER A 472 7.46 33.89 -22.37
CA SER A 472 7.15 34.85 -23.44
C SER A 472 7.57 34.36 -24.83
N ASP A 473 8.30 33.24 -24.90
CA ASP A 473 8.93 32.75 -26.13
C ASP A 473 8.44 31.32 -26.51
N SER A 474 7.48 30.78 -25.76
CA SER A 474 6.89 29.46 -26.01
C SER A 474 6.19 29.33 -27.36
N GLN A 475 6.19 28.10 -27.88
CA GLN A 475 5.53 27.73 -29.13
C GLN A 475 4.55 26.57 -28.90
N PRO A 476 3.48 26.47 -29.70
CA PRO A 476 2.60 25.32 -29.68
C PRO A 476 3.36 24.03 -29.98
N HIS A 477 3.16 22.99 -29.18
CA HIS A 477 3.71 21.67 -29.51
C HIS A 477 2.99 21.12 -30.75
N ARG A 478 3.74 20.90 -31.84
CA ARG A 478 3.19 20.38 -33.11
C ARG A 478 3.32 18.87 -33.28
N ASP A 479 3.86 18.19 -32.29
CA ASP A 479 3.97 16.72 -32.28
C ASP A 479 2.64 16.09 -31.83
N PRO A 480 1.94 15.31 -32.68
CA PRO A 480 0.68 14.65 -32.34
C PRO A 480 0.73 13.71 -31.14
N TYR A 481 1.93 13.24 -30.75
CA TYR A 481 2.12 12.37 -29.59
C TYR A 481 2.33 13.13 -28.29
N SER A 482 2.44 14.46 -28.33
CA SER A 482 2.55 15.29 -27.14
C SER A 482 1.18 15.46 -26.46
N LYS A 483 1.12 15.36 -25.12
CA LYS A 483 -0.10 15.72 -24.37
C LYS A 483 -0.50 17.19 -24.57
N TRP A 484 0.45 18.03 -24.96
CA TRP A 484 0.24 19.45 -25.25
C TRP A 484 0.12 19.73 -26.75
N TYR A 485 -0.06 18.70 -27.58
CA TYR A 485 -0.19 18.84 -29.03
C TYR A 485 -1.26 19.85 -29.40
N ILE A 486 -0.98 20.81 -30.28
CA ILE A 486 -1.90 21.85 -30.74
C ILE A 486 -1.85 21.91 -32.26
N THR A 487 -3.01 21.75 -32.90
CA THR A 487 -3.07 21.73 -34.36
C THR A 487 -2.89 23.14 -34.96
N PRO A 488 -2.43 23.25 -36.22
CA PRO A 488 -2.38 24.54 -36.92
C PRO A 488 -3.76 25.22 -37.04
N GLU A 489 -4.84 24.45 -37.08
CA GLU A 489 -6.22 24.96 -37.10
C GLU A 489 -6.64 25.56 -35.75
N GLU A 490 -6.25 24.93 -34.64
CA GLU A 490 -6.52 25.44 -33.29
C GLU A 490 -5.74 26.74 -33.02
N TRP A 491 -4.47 26.77 -33.44
CA TRP A 491 -3.59 27.93 -33.31
C TRP A 491 -2.65 28.05 -34.52
N PRO A 492 -2.89 28.98 -35.45
CA PRO A 492 -2.11 29.10 -36.68
C PRO A 492 -0.78 29.85 -36.50
N GLU A 493 -0.65 30.66 -35.44
CA GLU A 493 0.56 31.44 -35.17
C GLU A 493 1.71 30.54 -34.71
N GLU A 494 2.95 31.01 -34.91
CA GLU A 494 4.15 30.27 -34.52
C GLU A 494 4.42 30.27 -33.01
N SER A 495 3.96 31.31 -32.30
CA SER A 495 4.20 31.51 -30.87
C SER A 495 2.92 31.82 -30.10
N TYR A 496 2.95 31.56 -28.80
CA TYR A 496 1.91 32.03 -27.88
C TYR A 496 2.23 33.44 -27.37
N PRO A 497 1.21 34.24 -26.99
CA PRO A 497 1.46 35.44 -26.19
C PRO A 497 2.01 35.05 -24.81
N PRO A 498 2.60 35.99 -24.05
CA PRO A 498 3.10 35.69 -22.71
C PRO A 498 2.04 35.07 -21.79
N TRP A 499 2.39 33.95 -21.16
CA TRP A 499 1.54 33.20 -20.23
C TRP A 499 2.36 32.69 -19.06
N ALA A 500 1.71 32.22 -18.00
CA ALA A 500 2.38 31.74 -16.79
C ALA A 500 2.11 30.24 -16.57
N HIS A 501 3.14 29.46 -16.23
CA HIS A 501 3.02 28.00 -16.12
C HIS A 501 1.98 27.53 -15.08
N GLY A 502 1.35 26.39 -15.38
CA GLY A 502 0.32 25.73 -14.59
C GLY A 502 0.52 25.51 -13.08
N PRO A 503 1.75 25.24 -12.53
CA PRO A 503 1.93 24.99 -11.10
C PRO A 503 1.39 26.09 -10.20
N GLY A 504 1.40 27.33 -10.70
CA GLY A 504 0.61 28.39 -10.13
C GLY A 504 0.93 29.77 -10.67
N TYR A 505 -0.11 30.56 -10.87
CA TYR A 505 -0.03 31.95 -11.31
C TYR A 505 -1.08 32.80 -10.61
N ILE A 506 -0.87 34.11 -10.60
CA ILE A 506 -1.68 35.09 -9.90
C ILE A 506 -2.07 36.19 -10.87
N VAL A 507 -3.35 36.56 -10.86
CA VAL A 507 -3.87 37.73 -11.56
C VAL A 507 -4.42 38.76 -10.60
N SER A 508 -4.36 40.04 -10.96
CA SER A 508 -5.05 41.10 -10.23
C SER A 508 -6.57 41.02 -10.40
N GLN A 509 -7.29 41.63 -9.46
CA GLN A 509 -8.75 41.61 -9.41
C GLN A 509 -9.43 42.10 -10.70
N ASP A 510 -8.90 43.14 -11.32
CA ASP A 510 -9.43 43.73 -12.55
C ASP A 510 -9.34 42.76 -13.73
N ILE A 511 -8.22 42.05 -13.89
CA ILE A 511 -8.09 40.96 -14.88
C ILE A 511 -9.12 39.87 -14.57
N ALA A 512 -9.20 39.38 -13.33
CA ALA A 512 -10.14 38.31 -12.97
C ALA A 512 -11.62 38.71 -13.24
N LYS A 513 -11.99 39.95 -12.90
CA LYS A 513 -13.33 40.51 -13.17
C LYS A 513 -13.61 40.61 -14.66
N GLU A 514 -12.62 41.04 -15.44
CA GLU A 514 -12.75 41.18 -16.89
C GLU A 514 -12.88 39.82 -17.58
N VAL A 515 -12.10 38.82 -17.17
CA VAL A 515 -12.24 37.42 -17.63
C VAL A 515 -13.66 36.92 -17.34
N TYR A 516 -14.13 37.05 -16.10
CA TYR A 516 -15.48 36.63 -15.73
C TYR A 516 -16.58 37.34 -16.55
N ARG A 517 -16.42 38.66 -16.77
CA ARG A 517 -17.36 39.46 -17.55
C ARG A 517 -17.40 39.03 -19.02
N LYS A 518 -16.25 38.84 -19.65
CA LYS A 518 -16.14 38.35 -21.04
C LYS A 518 -16.68 36.91 -21.15
N HIS A 519 -16.42 36.05 -20.15
CA HIS A 519 -16.96 34.69 -20.11
C HIS A 519 -18.49 34.69 -20.08
N LYS A 520 -19.11 35.47 -19.18
CA LYS A 520 -20.57 35.60 -19.08
C LYS A 520 -21.23 36.10 -20.36
N ARG A 521 -20.49 36.87 -21.17
CA ARG A 521 -20.94 37.38 -22.48
C ARG A 521 -20.64 36.43 -23.64
N GLY A 522 -19.95 35.31 -23.41
CA GLY A 522 -19.54 34.38 -24.46
C GLY A 522 -18.45 34.94 -25.39
N GLU A 523 -17.63 35.87 -24.90
CA GLU A 523 -16.62 36.57 -25.69
C GLU A 523 -15.20 36.05 -25.48
N LEU A 524 -15.00 35.14 -24.52
CA LEU A 524 -13.71 34.49 -24.36
C LEU A 524 -13.53 33.43 -25.44
N LYS A 525 -12.43 33.53 -26.18
CA LYS A 525 -11.96 32.42 -27.02
C LYS A 525 -11.46 31.31 -26.09
N MET A 526 -12.24 30.24 -25.97
CA MET A 526 -11.87 29.08 -25.18
C MET A 526 -10.68 28.34 -25.81
N PHE A 527 -9.76 27.89 -24.97
CA PHE A 527 -8.54 27.19 -25.39
C PHE A 527 -8.26 26.03 -24.42
N LYS A 528 -7.67 24.94 -24.92
CA LYS A 528 -7.60 23.67 -24.17
C LYS A 528 -6.57 23.67 -23.04
N LEU A 529 -5.51 24.46 -23.18
CA LEU A 529 -4.50 24.67 -22.15
C LEU A 529 -4.92 25.90 -21.35
N GLU A 530 -5.27 25.75 -20.07
CA GLU A 530 -5.92 26.82 -19.30
C GLU A 530 -4.98 27.98 -18.99
N ASP A 531 -3.71 27.66 -18.75
CA ASP A 531 -2.62 28.59 -18.48
C ASP A 531 -2.30 29.44 -19.70
N VAL A 532 -2.21 28.82 -20.88
CA VAL A 532 -2.08 29.52 -22.17
C VAL A 532 -3.35 30.32 -22.48
N ALA A 533 -4.55 29.79 -22.19
CA ALA A 533 -5.81 30.51 -22.38
C ALA A 533 -5.82 31.83 -21.60
N MET A 534 -5.39 31.80 -20.33
CA MET A 534 -5.26 33.00 -19.51
C MET A 534 -4.32 34.03 -20.15
N GLY A 535 -3.15 33.60 -20.65
CA GLY A 535 -2.23 34.47 -21.37
C GLY A 535 -2.83 35.08 -22.64
N ILE A 536 -3.60 34.30 -23.41
CA ILE A 536 -4.34 34.78 -24.59
C ILE A 536 -5.34 35.88 -24.20
N TRP A 537 -6.17 35.65 -23.18
CA TRP A 537 -7.18 36.61 -22.74
C TRP A 537 -6.55 37.89 -22.20
N ILE A 538 -5.48 37.79 -21.41
CA ILE A 538 -4.74 38.95 -20.91
C ILE A 538 -4.12 39.74 -22.06
N ASN A 539 -3.58 39.07 -23.07
CA ASN A 539 -3.03 39.72 -24.26
C ASN A 539 -4.11 40.44 -25.08
N GLU A 540 -5.31 39.88 -25.19
CA GLU A 540 -6.46 40.57 -25.79
C GLU A 540 -6.84 41.82 -24.98
N MET A 541 -6.92 41.72 -23.65
CA MET A 541 -7.19 42.89 -22.78
C MET A 541 -6.12 43.96 -22.92
N LYS A 542 -4.85 43.57 -23.08
CA LYS A 542 -3.74 44.50 -23.34
C LYS A 542 -3.91 45.23 -24.66
N LYS A 543 -4.35 44.53 -25.72
CA LYS A 543 -4.69 45.14 -27.02
C LYS A 543 -5.89 46.08 -26.91
N ASP A 544 -6.84 45.76 -26.05
CA ASP A 544 -8.01 46.59 -25.73
C ASP A 544 -7.66 47.82 -24.85
N GLY A 545 -6.40 47.99 -24.45
CA GLY A 545 -5.88 49.17 -23.74
C GLY A 545 -5.61 49.00 -22.25
N LEU A 546 -5.70 47.78 -21.70
CA LEU A 546 -5.30 47.50 -20.31
C LEU A 546 -3.77 47.56 -20.16
N ASP A 547 -3.26 48.32 -19.19
CA ASP A 547 -1.82 48.33 -18.87
C ASP A 547 -1.44 47.08 -18.07
N VAL A 548 -1.07 46.02 -18.80
CA VAL A 548 -0.67 44.73 -18.21
C VAL A 548 0.82 44.71 -17.86
N LYS A 549 1.13 44.28 -16.64
CA LYS A 549 2.48 44.00 -16.13
C LYS A 549 2.66 42.50 -15.90
N TYR A 550 3.77 41.96 -16.43
CA TYR A 550 4.17 40.57 -16.28
C TYR A 550 5.31 40.49 -15.26
N GLU A 551 5.10 39.76 -14.17
CA GLU A 551 6.10 39.55 -13.12
C GLU A 551 6.52 38.09 -13.08
N ASN A 552 7.78 37.83 -13.46
CA ASN A 552 8.34 36.49 -13.53
C ASN A 552 9.06 36.10 -12.24
N ASP A 553 8.61 35.05 -11.55
CA ASP A 553 9.26 34.48 -10.36
C ASP A 553 9.78 33.07 -10.66
N GLY A 554 11.09 32.97 -10.86
CA GLY A 554 11.78 31.69 -11.12
C GLY A 554 11.66 30.67 -9.98
N ARG A 555 11.28 31.10 -8.77
CA ARG A 555 11.08 30.21 -7.60
C ARG A 555 9.74 29.47 -7.64
N ILE A 556 8.87 29.77 -8.60
CA ILE A 556 7.74 28.92 -8.98
C ILE A 556 8.29 27.86 -9.93
N LEU A 557 8.46 26.65 -9.41
CA LEU A 557 9.10 25.56 -10.11
C LEU A 557 8.08 24.81 -10.96
N VAL A 558 8.43 24.53 -12.21
CA VAL A 558 7.59 23.76 -13.15
C VAL A 558 7.61 22.27 -12.82
N GLU A 559 8.67 21.80 -12.18
CA GLU A 559 8.85 20.41 -11.78
C GLU A 559 9.77 20.32 -10.56
N GLY A 560 9.45 19.41 -9.65
CA GLY A 560 10.28 19.09 -8.50
C GLY A 560 10.35 20.21 -7.45
N CYS A 561 11.49 20.26 -6.76
CA CYS A 561 11.75 21.15 -5.65
C CYS A 561 13.22 21.60 -5.67
N GLU A 562 13.46 22.89 -5.47
CA GLU A 562 14.77 23.51 -5.27
C GLU A 562 14.78 24.36 -3.99
N GLU A 563 15.91 24.44 -3.29
CA GLU A 563 16.02 25.22 -2.06
C GLU A 563 15.63 26.70 -2.30
N GLY A 564 14.73 27.23 -1.46
CA GLY A 564 14.20 28.58 -1.61
C GLY A 564 12.99 28.70 -2.55
N TYR A 565 12.39 27.57 -2.96
CA TYR A 565 11.15 27.56 -3.74
C TYR A 565 10.02 28.39 -3.08
N VAL A 566 9.18 28.97 -3.93
CA VAL A 566 7.89 29.58 -3.57
C VAL A 566 6.76 28.61 -3.87
N VAL A 567 6.83 27.94 -5.02
CA VAL A 567 5.96 26.81 -5.37
C VAL A 567 6.85 25.66 -5.81
N ALA A 568 6.68 24.50 -5.18
CA ALA A 568 7.28 23.23 -5.63
C ALA A 568 6.18 22.38 -6.30
N HIS A 569 6.49 21.72 -7.40
CA HIS A 569 5.50 21.08 -8.28
C HIS A 569 5.79 19.60 -8.54
N TYR A 570 4.73 18.85 -8.84
CA TYR A 570 4.62 17.39 -8.76
C TYR A 570 5.07 16.84 -7.40
N GLN A 571 4.43 17.31 -6.33
CA GLN A 571 4.67 16.83 -4.97
C GLN A 571 3.64 15.79 -4.57
N GLU A 572 4.13 14.58 -4.25
CA GLU A 572 3.30 13.54 -3.65
C GLU A 572 2.74 13.99 -2.29
N PRO A 573 1.60 13.44 -1.84
CA PRO A 573 1.02 13.77 -0.53
C PRO A 573 2.00 13.68 0.64
N ARG A 574 2.94 12.71 0.58
CA ARG A 574 4.00 12.54 1.58
C ARG A 574 5.09 13.60 1.48
N ASP A 575 5.45 14.00 0.27
CA ASP A 575 6.44 15.05 0.06
C ASP A 575 5.92 16.38 0.61
N MET A 576 4.65 16.72 0.37
CA MET A 576 4.01 17.91 0.95
C MET A 576 4.10 17.95 2.48
N LEU A 577 3.81 16.83 3.15
CA LEU A 577 3.92 16.73 4.61
C LEU A 577 5.35 16.95 5.11
N CYS A 578 6.34 16.41 4.39
CA CYS A 578 7.73 16.62 4.71
C CYS A 578 8.19 18.07 4.46
N LEU A 579 7.78 18.68 3.34
CA LEU A 579 8.08 20.07 3.03
C LEU A 579 7.52 21.00 4.12
N TRP A 580 6.30 20.70 4.60
CA TRP A 580 5.67 21.42 5.70
C TRP A 580 6.43 21.28 7.02
N ASP A 581 6.82 20.07 7.41
CA ASP A 581 7.62 19.84 8.61
C ASP A 581 8.97 20.60 8.56
N LYS A 582 9.66 20.55 7.41
CA LYS A 582 10.90 21.31 7.20
C LYS A 582 10.67 22.82 7.29
N PHE A 583 9.57 23.31 6.71
CA PHE A 583 9.18 24.71 6.84
C PHE A 583 8.91 25.09 8.30
N LEU A 584 8.15 24.29 9.05
CA LEU A 584 7.84 24.59 10.46
C LEU A 584 9.11 24.74 11.31
N LYS A 585 10.12 23.90 11.03
CA LYS A 585 11.42 23.90 11.74
C LYS A 585 12.35 25.03 11.31
N THR A 586 12.40 25.33 10.01
CA THR A 586 13.45 26.20 9.44
C THR A 586 12.96 27.57 9.00
N LYS A 587 11.64 27.72 8.81
CA LYS A 587 10.99 28.86 8.13
C LYS A 587 11.54 29.15 6.73
N ARG A 588 12.10 28.14 6.08
CA ARG A 588 12.67 28.21 4.72
C ARG A 588 12.11 27.07 3.86
N GLY A 589 12.03 27.29 2.55
CA GLY A 589 11.64 26.26 1.58
C GLY A 589 12.79 25.28 1.37
N ARG A 590 12.76 24.15 2.09
CA ARG A 590 13.78 23.10 2.01
C ARG A 590 13.18 21.83 1.42
N CYS A 591 13.88 21.23 0.48
CA CYS A 591 13.39 20.05 -0.22
C CYS A 591 13.57 18.77 0.60
N CYS A 592 12.71 17.77 0.36
CA CYS A 592 12.66 16.55 1.17
C CYS A 592 13.77 15.53 0.85
N LYS A 593 14.18 15.43 -0.41
CA LYS A 593 15.21 14.51 -0.89
C LYS A 593 16.61 15.10 -0.64
N GLU A 594 17.54 14.30 -0.09
CA GLU A 594 18.97 14.61 -0.19
C GLU A 594 19.43 14.38 -1.64
N PRO A 595 20.40 15.15 -2.16
CA PRO A 595 21.00 14.85 -3.45
C PRO A 595 21.69 13.49 -3.30
N SER A 596 21.15 12.46 -3.94
CA SER A 596 21.81 11.16 -4.01
C SER A 596 23.17 11.35 -4.68
N GLY A 597 24.22 11.33 -3.86
CA GLY A 597 25.60 11.33 -4.30
C GLY A 597 25.84 10.12 -5.21
N GLY A 598 26.02 10.39 -6.49
CA GLY A 598 26.30 9.37 -7.49
C GLY A 598 26.04 9.90 -8.88
N MET A 599 27.10 10.41 -9.52
CA MET A 599 27.14 10.69 -10.96
C MET A 599 26.54 9.51 -11.74
N ARG A 600 25.32 9.64 -12.26
CA ARG A 600 24.70 8.69 -13.19
C ARG A 600 24.35 9.44 -14.47
N ARG A 601 24.62 8.80 -15.59
CA ARG A 601 24.76 9.41 -16.93
C ARG A 601 23.41 9.97 -17.42
N PRO A 602 23.41 11.10 -18.15
CA PRO A 602 22.20 11.63 -18.77
C PRO A 602 21.78 10.72 -19.93
N GLY A 603 20.65 10.05 -19.79
CA GLY A 603 20.09 9.20 -20.86
C GLY A 603 19.05 8.16 -20.42
N GLU A 604 19.08 7.71 -19.16
CA GLU A 604 18.17 6.63 -18.71
C GLU A 604 16.90 7.12 -17.99
N GLU A 605 16.86 8.36 -17.48
CA GLU A 605 15.64 8.95 -16.88
C GLU A 605 14.56 9.25 -17.92
N ALA A 606 14.93 9.58 -19.16
CA ALA A 606 13.98 9.89 -20.23
C ALA A 606 13.17 8.66 -20.71
N ALA A 607 13.69 7.44 -20.50
CA ALA A 607 13.04 6.21 -20.96
C ALA A 607 12.02 5.66 -19.96
N ALA A 608 12.30 5.76 -18.65
CA ALA A 608 11.37 5.34 -17.60
C ALA A 608 10.17 6.30 -17.48
N HIS A 609 10.40 7.61 -17.67
CA HIS A 609 9.32 8.60 -17.72
C HIS A 609 8.46 8.47 -18.99
N ARG A 610 9.05 8.18 -20.16
CA ARG A 610 8.29 7.97 -21.40
C ARG A 610 7.36 6.74 -21.32
N ALA A 611 7.76 5.67 -20.61
CA ALA A 611 6.95 4.46 -20.46
C ALA A 611 5.72 4.62 -19.53
N ASN A 612 5.81 5.47 -18.49
CA ASN A 612 4.64 5.82 -17.67
C ASN A 612 3.72 6.80 -18.43
N HIS A 613 4.30 7.73 -19.16
CA HIS A 613 3.58 8.75 -19.93
C HIS A 613 2.88 8.18 -21.17
N GLU A 614 3.40 7.10 -21.78
CA GLU A 614 2.75 6.35 -22.87
C GLU A 614 1.55 5.51 -22.38
N ARG A 615 1.57 5.01 -21.14
CA ARG A 615 0.44 4.26 -20.55
C ARG A 615 -0.74 5.17 -20.19
N GLU A 616 -0.49 6.37 -19.67
CA GLU A 616 -1.54 7.38 -19.45
C GLU A 616 -2.06 7.97 -20.77
N ALA A 617 -1.21 8.09 -21.80
CA ALA A 617 -1.60 8.57 -23.13
C ALA A 617 -2.55 7.62 -23.87
N LEU A 618 -2.39 6.30 -23.74
CA LEU A 618 -3.32 5.31 -24.33
C LEU A 618 -4.70 5.35 -23.65
N HIS A 619 -4.76 5.59 -22.34
CA HIS A 619 -6.04 5.63 -21.61
C HIS A 619 -6.85 6.90 -21.89
N HIS A 620 -6.20 8.05 -22.11
CA HIS A 620 -6.87 9.30 -22.48
C HIS A 620 -7.32 9.35 -23.96
N VAL A 621 -6.63 8.62 -24.86
CA VAL A 621 -7.07 8.49 -26.25
C VAL A 621 -8.30 7.58 -26.38
N GLU A 622 -8.43 6.54 -25.54
CA GLU A 622 -9.59 5.65 -25.55
C GLU A 622 -10.87 6.33 -25.03
N LEU A 623 -10.74 7.25 -24.07
CA LEU A 623 -11.86 8.08 -23.56
C LEU A 623 -12.29 9.20 -24.52
N ALA A 624 -11.46 9.57 -25.50
CA ALA A 624 -11.77 10.61 -26.49
C ALA A 624 -12.54 10.07 -27.72
N THR A 625 -12.62 8.74 -27.89
CA THR A 625 -13.22 8.11 -29.08
C THR A 625 -14.63 7.55 -28.90
N GLU A 626 -15.21 7.53 -27.69
CA GLU A 626 -16.53 6.91 -27.47
C GLU A 626 -17.51 7.72 -26.59
N LEU A 627 -17.53 9.06 -26.66
CA LEU A 627 -18.61 9.83 -26.02
C LEU A 627 -19.18 10.92 -26.94
N PRO A 628 -20.52 11.03 -27.04
CA PRO A 628 -21.17 12.02 -27.88
C PRO A 628 -20.85 13.45 -27.41
N THR A 629 -20.70 14.34 -28.39
CA THR A 629 -20.13 15.70 -28.37
C THR A 629 -20.78 16.76 -27.48
N ASP A 630 -21.56 16.42 -26.44
CA ASP A 630 -22.35 17.40 -25.67
C ASP A 630 -21.99 17.57 -24.17
N SER A 631 -20.86 17.02 -23.69
CA SER A 631 -20.55 17.08 -22.25
C SER A 631 -19.11 17.44 -21.83
N ILE A 632 -18.38 18.22 -22.64
CA ILE A 632 -17.17 18.91 -22.16
C ILE A 632 -17.55 20.32 -21.72
N LYS A 633 -18.08 20.45 -20.49
CA LYS A 633 -18.16 21.76 -19.84
C LYS A 633 -16.74 22.16 -19.40
N GLN A 634 -16.08 22.94 -20.24
CA GLN A 634 -14.78 23.54 -19.95
C GLN A 634 -14.82 24.30 -18.62
N TYR A 635 -13.85 24.00 -17.75
CA TYR A 635 -13.64 24.68 -16.49
C TYR A 635 -13.17 26.12 -16.76
N VAL A 636 -14.05 27.10 -16.50
CA VAL A 636 -13.67 28.52 -16.42
C VAL A 636 -13.82 28.95 -14.97
N PHE A 637 -12.86 29.73 -14.51
CA PHE A 637 -12.82 30.40 -13.20
C PHE A 637 -14.14 31.06 -12.80
#